data_AF-A0A533ZVP7-F1
#
_entry.id   AF-A0A533ZVP7-F1
#
_cell.length_a   1.000
_cell.length_b   1.000
_cell.length_c   1.000
_cell.angle_alpha   90.00
_cell.angle_beta   90.00
_cell.angle_gamma   90.00
#
_symmetry.space_group_name_H-M   'P 1'
#
loop_
_entity.id
_entity.type
_entity.pdbx_description
1 polymer ?
#
loop_
_entity_poly.entity_id
_entity_poly.type
_entity_poly.pdbx_seq_one_letter_code
_entity_poly.pdbx_strand_id
1 'polypeptide(L)'
;MTPSGNTQAVHGNVTSPAGTGGAHRVPVAPPNATGDGPPPAISGSLSGFLLLFVASRLLYLVLIDPSHLSPLLDDELHVGTMAHELVTGPTLPFTEYRVSNYMLGTLVMGTLAAGFFLLFGPTIFALKLAPLLVFTLALAIWYQTIRHAAGARVAGYFALLFCFSPPVFTAYSTATPNCHGESLLFSALTVFLLFRMFSEEKPSPAFPVLLGLTAGVGLWFNYIYGLTLVALLGSWVWYDKRILRLPQVLWFTLSFVVSFSPWIVFNMQTHFAGFVIYDKTVWEHFGLAHLWDGLAHPQRLAPIVFLRAIAFGHDWDLYRRAVSLLYSLLYLGPILTAGFLRLKMGRSAPAGPSPTQPTLVGFSLLYLGVFALAVQFSDFRFTHYHVPAYPFLFFLTAYSLARCQDAFPNVQKKIQIIFLPLYYSFNHAPPGSGKGDREFLLEMVQRPFLSDILPKLSGDDQQELSRTLAVMLARKAPLNGQAEDFARIERLVPPGFDRYFYYRLGKTAVVRHRNELPNAVAAVKFVRHRSPTAHHLALVGIYRSWPNLAYLDASPEALLNAPAGVTPEVSPHYWRALGLLAGRYWYEKDQSLSRLSAHLQVFVPRLDPSVQRYVLQGVGQVLFASLSADDWDLAAELERFPHAYQDGLMEGWGMALGEDEVFSPHPWRGQESLSWIVSTKGFSARSLVSIRQGKAQFEALFEGPASKSLEPSPRP
;
A
#
# COMPACT_ATOMS: atom_id res chain seq x y z
N MET A 1 50.78 -51.60 -13.63
CA MET A 1 52.23 -51.29 -13.57
C MET A 1 52.39 -50.00 -12.77
N THR A 2 52.86 -50.15 -11.54
CA THR A 2 53.37 -49.12 -10.63
C THR A 2 54.79 -48.69 -11.03
N PRO A 3 55.24 -47.50 -10.60
CA PRO A 3 56.23 -47.44 -9.51
C PRO A 3 55.92 -46.26 -8.55
N SER A 4 55.91 -46.36 -7.21
CA SER A 4 56.93 -46.76 -6.22
C SER A 4 58.26 -46.00 -6.33
N GLY A 5 58.49 -45.08 -5.39
CA GLY A 5 59.76 -44.37 -5.23
C GLY A 5 59.84 -43.68 -3.87
N ASN A 6 60.18 -44.46 -2.85
CA ASN A 6 60.57 -44.03 -1.51
C ASN A 6 61.85 -43.17 -1.55
N THR A 7 61.91 -42.14 -0.71
CA THR A 7 63.19 -41.71 -0.10
C THR A 7 62.94 -41.30 1.34
N GLN A 8 63.55 -42.07 2.25
CA GLN A 8 63.75 -41.76 3.68
C GLN A 8 64.96 -40.85 3.86
N ALA A 9 64.90 -39.94 4.83
CA ALA A 9 65.95 -39.58 5.81
C ALA A 9 65.42 -38.37 6.63
N VAL A 10 64.97 -38.51 7.89
CA VAL A 10 65.70 -38.78 9.14
C VAL A 10 66.35 -37.52 9.76
N HIS A 11 65.84 -37.20 10.95
CA HIS A 11 66.38 -36.43 12.10
C HIS A 11 66.62 -34.92 12.03
N GLY A 12 65.80 -34.21 12.81
CA GLY A 12 66.08 -32.92 13.44
C GLY A 12 65.10 -32.69 14.59
N ASN A 13 65.56 -32.91 15.82
CA ASN A 13 64.80 -32.95 17.06
C ASN A 13 64.82 -31.57 17.75
N VAL A 14 63.84 -31.28 18.63
CA VAL A 14 63.84 -30.21 19.69
C VAL A 14 63.56 -28.78 19.15
N THR A 15 62.47 -28.07 19.49
CA THR A 15 61.94 -27.67 20.81
C THR A 15 60.43 -27.39 20.77
N SER A 16 59.70 -27.85 21.78
CA SER A 16 58.32 -27.44 22.08
C SER A 16 58.30 -26.12 22.86
N PRO A 17 57.33 -25.22 22.62
CA PRO A 17 56.79 -24.37 23.66
C PRO A 17 55.40 -24.88 24.11
N ALA A 18 55.29 -24.91 25.43
CA ALA A 18 54.13 -25.15 26.26
C ALA A 18 52.78 -24.74 25.68
N GLY A 19 51.82 -25.66 25.83
CA GLY A 19 50.42 -25.42 25.52
C GLY A 19 49.77 -24.36 26.37
N THR A 20 48.81 -23.66 25.77
CA THR A 20 47.75 -22.95 26.47
C THR A 20 46.41 -23.47 25.96
N GLY A 21 45.66 -24.02 26.93
CA GLY A 21 44.25 -24.45 26.92
C GLY A 21 43.49 -24.46 25.59
N GLY A 22 43.40 -25.64 24.98
CA GLY A 22 42.34 -25.95 24.04
C GLY A 22 40.99 -25.98 24.77
N ALA A 23 40.24 -24.88 24.70
CA ALA A 23 38.82 -24.88 25.04
C ALA A 23 38.09 -25.74 24.01
N HIS A 24 37.77 -26.98 24.39
CA HIS A 24 36.82 -27.82 23.66
C HIS A 24 35.50 -27.04 23.51
N ARG A 25 35.26 -26.48 22.31
CA ARG A 25 33.92 -26.06 21.90
C ARG A 25 33.07 -27.33 21.84
N VAL A 26 32.26 -27.53 22.88
CA VAL A 26 31.10 -28.41 22.81
C VAL A 26 30.28 -27.95 21.61
N PRO A 27 29.93 -28.83 20.66
CA PRO A 27 29.03 -28.49 19.57
C PRO A 27 27.68 -28.15 20.21
N VAL A 28 27.38 -26.85 20.26
CA VAL A 28 26.05 -26.35 20.61
C VAL A 28 25.11 -26.93 19.56
N ALA A 29 24.21 -27.82 19.99
CA ALA A 29 23.16 -28.34 19.15
C ALA A 29 22.43 -27.17 18.47
N PRO A 30 22.19 -27.20 17.15
CA PRO A 30 21.52 -26.12 16.46
C PRO A 30 20.19 -25.83 17.16
N PRO A 31 19.94 -24.58 17.58
CA PRO A 31 18.72 -24.24 18.28
C PRO A 31 17.52 -24.57 17.39
N ASN A 32 16.70 -25.51 17.86
CA ASN A 32 15.35 -25.81 17.42
C ASN A 32 15.08 -25.67 15.90
N ALA A 33 15.10 -26.80 15.21
CA ALA A 33 14.39 -27.00 13.95
C ALA A 33 12.87 -27.02 14.15
N THR A 34 12.32 -26.04 14.86
CA THR A 34 10.90 -25.71 14.74
C THR A 34 10.71 -25.19 13.32
N GLY A 35 9.83 -25.80 12.53
CA GLY A 35 9.61 -25.57 11.10
C GLY A 35 9.17 -24.16 10.69
N ASP A 36 9.47 -23.14 11.49
CA ASP A 36 9.25 -21.72 11.24
C ASP A 36 10.38 -21.16 10.38
N GLY A 37 10.61 -21.78 9.22
CA GLY A 37 11.46 -21.19 8.20
C GLY A 37 10.97 -19.76 7.88
N PRO A 38 11.87 -18.83 7.54
CA PRO A 38 11.47 -17.47 7.18
C PRO A 38 10.39 -17.53 6.09
N PRO A 39 9.35 -16.68 6.16
CA PRO A 39 8.23 -16.75 5.23
C PRO A 39 8.75 -16.75 3.79
N PRO A 40 8.16 -17.58 2.90
CA PRO A 40 8.64 -17.76 1.54
C PRO A 40 8.78 -16.39 0.89
N ALA A 41 10.02 -16.01 0.57
CA ALA A 41 10.27 -14.78 -0.14
C ALA A 41 9.63 -14.89 -1.53
N ILE A 42 9.14 -13.78 -2.09
CA ILE A 42 8.77 -13.72 -3.51
C ILE A 42 10.06 -13.96 -4.30
N SER A 43 10.35 -15.22 -4.61
CA SER A 43 11.51 -15.63 -5.40
C SER A 43 11.15 -15.55 -6.88
N GLY A 44 10.74 -14.37 -7.32
CA GLY A 44 10.65 -14.08 -8.74
C GLY A 44 12.05 -14.10 -9.33
N SER A 45 12.26 -14.86 -10.40
CA SER A 45 13.48 -14.72 -11.19
C SER A 45 13.52 -13.31 -11.79
N LEU A 46 14.72 -12.74 -11.94
CA LEU A 46 14.88 -11.44 -12.60
C LEU A 46 14.17 -11.45 -13.97
N SER A 47 14.32 -12.54 -14.74
CA SER A 47 13.65 -12.72 -16.03
C SER A 47 12.12 -12.60 -15.94
N GLY A 48 11.50 -13.13 -14.89
CA GLY A 48 10.06 -12.99 -14.66
C GLY A 48 9.63 -11.55 -14.43
N PHE A 49 10.41 -10.77 -13.66
CA PHE A 49 10.14 -9.35 -13.45
C PHE A 49 10.39 -8.51 -14.70
N LEU A 50 11.44 -8.82 -15.48
CA LEU A 50 11.69 -8.14 -16.75
C LEU A 50 10.55 -8.39 -17.75
N LEU A 51 10.08 -9.64 -17.86
CA LEU A 51 8.94 -9.98 -18.70
C LEU A 51 7.66 -9.27 -18.22
N LEU A 52 7.40 -9.26 -16.92
CA LEU A 52 6.25 -8.57 -16.33
C LEU A 52 6.29 -7.07 -16.59
N PHE A 53 7.46 -6.43 -16.46
CA PHE A 53 7.65 -5.02 -16.77
C PHE A 53 7.36 -4.72 -18.24
N VAL A 54 7.97 -5.47 -19.17
CA VAL A 54 7.75 -5.29 -20.61
C VAL A 54 6.27 -5.50 -20.95
N ALA A 55 5.65 -6.57 -20.44
CA ALA A 55 4.24 -6.86 -20.67
C ALA A 55 3.33 -5.75 -20.11
N SER A 56 3.62 -5.21 -18.91
CA SER A 56 2.81 -4.14 -18.32
C SER A 56 2.91 -2.83 -19.12
N ARG A 57 4.08 -2.52 -19.70
CA ARG A 57 4.27 -1.34 -20.56
C ARG A 57 3.60 -1.49 -21.91
N LEU A 58 3.72 -2.66 -22.54
CA LEU A 58 3.01 -2.94 -23.78
C LEU A 58 1.50 -2.90 -23.58
N LEU A 59 0.98 -3.46 -22.49
CA LEU A 59 -0.43 -3.37 -22.14
C LEU A 59 -0.87 -1.92 -21.92
N TYR A 60 -0.06 -1.11 -21.23
CA TYR A 60 -0.32 0.32 -21.05
C TYR A 60 -0.43 1.06 -22.38
N LEU A 61 0.48 0.78 -23.32
CA LEU A 61 0.46 1.37 -24.67
C LEU A 61 -0.76 0.95 -25.49
N VAL A 62 -1.27 -0.27 -25.30
CA VAL A 62 -2.47 -0.77 -26.01
C VAL A 62 -3.76 -0.19 -25.41
N LEU A 63 -3.81 0.00 -24.09
CA LEU A 63 -5.04 0.39 -23.39
C LEU A 63 -5.27 1.90 -23.33
N ILE A 64 -4.24 2.72 -23.48
CA ILE A 64 -4.35 4.17 -23.30
C ILE A 64 -4.44 4.88 -24.63
N ASP A 65 -5.44 5.76 -24.72
CA ASP A 65 -5.57 6.69 -25.83
C ASP A 65 -4.30 7.55 -25.94
N PRO A 66 -3.59 7.53 -27.09
CA PRO A 66 -2.44 8.38 -27.35
C PRO A 66 -2.68 9.87 -27.07
N SER A 67 -3.93 10.34 -27.17
CA SER A 67 -4.31 11.72 -26.83
C SER A 67 -3.98 12.10 -25.38
N HIS A 68 -3.98 11.15 -24.46
CA HIS A 68 -3.59 11.36 -23.06
C HIS A 68 -2.08 11.52 -22.85
N LEU A 69 -1.28 11.31 -23.89
CA LEU A 69 0.16 11.60 -23.92
C LEU A 69 0.46 12.97 -24.55
N SER A 70 -0.56 13.77 -24.89
CA SER A 70 -0.44 15.03 -25.66
C SER A 70 0.68 15.99 -25.24
N PRO A 71 0.91 16.35 -23.95
CA PRO A 71 2.01 17.26 -23.60
C PRO A 71 3.40 16.62 -23.73
N LEU A 72 3.49 15.31 -23.94
CA LEU A 72 4.72 14.56 -24.16
C LEU A 72 4.95 14.26 -25.65
N LEU A 73 3.94 14.52 -26.49
CA LEU A 73 3.96 14.11 -27.89
C LEU A 73 4.97 14.93 -28.69
N ASP A 74 5.13 16.22 -28.40
CA ASP A 74 6.05 17.11 -29.12
C ASP A 74 7.52 16.63 -28.99
N ASP A 75 7.97 16.30 -27.78
CA ASP A 75 9.31 15.78 -27.54
C ASP A 75 9.54 14.42 -28.25
N GLU A 76 8.53 13.55 -28.21
CA GLU A 76 8.61 12.24 -28.86
C GLU A 76 8.62 12.33 -30.37
N LEU A 77 7.82 13.22 -30.94
CA LEU A 77 7.82 13.50 -32.38
C LEU A 77 9.18 14.03 -32.82
N HIS A 78 9.84 14.85 -32.00
CA HIS A 78 11.20 15.30 -32.28
C HIS A 78 12.19 14.12 -32.32
N VAL A 79 12.18 13.25 -31.30
CA VAL A 79 13.04 12.05 -31.27
C VAL A 79 12.74 11.11 -32.45
N GLY A 80 11.46 10.94 -32.80
CA GLY A 80 11.02 10.15 -33.95
C GLY A 80 11.45 10.75 -35.29
N THR A 81 11.38 12.07 -35.44
CA THR A 81 11.82 12.78 -36.65
C THR A 81 13.32 12.66 -36.82
N MET A 82 14.09 12.88 -35.75
CA MET A 82 15.53 12.62 -35.74
C MET A 82 15.83 11.18 -36.14
N ALA A 83 15.16 10.20 -35.53
CA ALA A 83 15.37 8.79 -35.83
C ALA A 83 15.07 8.46 -37.30
N HIS A 84 14.00 9.04 -37.86
CA HIS A 84 13.65 8.89 -39.26
C HIS A 84 14.74 9.44 -40.18
N GLU A 85 15.19 10.68 -39.95
CA GLU A 85 16.22 11.31 -40.78
C GLU A 85 17.56 10.61 -40.68
N LEU A 86 17.95 10.11 -39.51
CA LEU A 86 19.17 9.30 -39.38
C LEU A 86 19.13 8.02 -40.23
N VAL A 87 17.95 7.47 -40.48
CA VAL A 87 17.75 6.29 -41.31
C VAL A 87 17.65 6.63 -42.80
N THR A 88 16.97 7.72 -43.15
CA THR A 88 16.73 8.09 -44.56
C THR A 88 17.81 8.98 -45.16
N GLY A 89 18.69 9.55 -44.33
CA GLY A 89 19.72 10.51 -44.70
C GLY A 89 19.56 11.81 -43.91
N PRO A 90 20.51 12.15 -43.02
CA PRO A 90 20.37 13.33 -42.17
C PRO A 90 20.40 14.62 -43.01
N THR A 91 19.45 15.52 -42.76
CA THR A 91 19.37 16.84 -43.41
C THR A 91 20.19 17.91 -42.69
N LEU A 92 20.54 17.66 -41.43
CA LEU A 92 21.33 18.55 -40.57
C LEU A 92 22.56 17.82 -40.02
N PRO A 93 23.60 18.54 -39.57
CA PRO A 93 24.66 17.94 -38.77
C PRO A 93 24.10 17.25 -37.52
N PHE A 94 24.66 16.10 -37.12
CA PHE A 94 24.13 15.28 -36.03
C PHE A 94 23.83 16.06 -34.74
N THR A 95 24.70 17.00 -34.37
CA THR A 95 24.55 17.81 -33.16
C THR A 95 23.34 18.75 -33.20
N GLU A 96 22.88 19.15 -34.38
CA GLU A 96 21.73 20.06 -34.55
C GLU A 96 20.38 19.39 -34.33
N TYR A 97 20.32 18.05 -34.24
CA TYR A 97 19.08 17.33 -33.88
C TYR A 97 18.73 17.38 -32.39
N ARG A 98 19.49 18.07 -31.56
CA ARG A 98 19.20 18.22 -30.13
C ARG A 98 17.91 19.04 -29.93
N VAL A 99 17.10 18.67 -28.93
CA VAL A 99 15.94 19.48 -28.53
C VAL A 99 16.37 20.75 -27.79
N SER A 100 17.42 20.64 -26.97
CA SER A 100 17.91 21.76 -26.16
C SER A 100 19.43 21.71 -25.97
N ASN A 101 20.02 22.88 -25.66
CA ASN A 101 21.48 23.00 -25.49
C ASN A 101 21.99 22.40 -24.16
N TYR A 102 21.10 22.20 -23.18
CA TYR A 102 21.45 21.69 -21.86
C TYR A 102 21.24 20.18 -21.71
N MET A 103 20.78 19.48 -22.76
CA MET A 103 20.42 18.06 -22.68
C MET A 103 20.68 17.34 -24.00
N LEU A 104 21.86 16.72 -24.11
CA LEU A 104 22.23 15.96 -25.30
C LEU A 104 21.69 14.51 -25.28
N GLY A 105 20.97 14.11 -24.22
CA GLY A 105 20.34 12.79 -24.14
C GLY A 105 19.36 12.50 -25.28
N THR A 106 18.77 13.55 -25.86
CA THR A 106 17.87 13.43 -27.03
C THR A 106 18.58 12.86 -28.24
N LEU A 107 19.86 13.19 -28.43
CA LEU A 107 20.68 12.61 -29.50
C LEU A 107 20.90 11.11 -29.31
N VAL A 108 21.11 10.69 -28.06
CA VAL A 108 21.28 9.27 -27.71
C VAL A 108 19.97 8.51 -27.93
N MET A 109 18.84 9.07 -27.49
CA MET A 109 17.53 8.46 -27.66
C MET A 109 17.09 8.40 -29.13
N GLY A 110 17.34 9.45 -29.92
CA GLY A 110 17.08 9.46 -31.35
C GLY A 110 17.94 8.45 -32.12
N THR A 111 19.21 8.30 -31.74
CA THR A 111 20.09 7.26 -32.33
C THR A 111 19.61 5.85 -31.97
N LEU A 112 19.20 5.64 -30.72
CA LEU A 112 18.66 4.35 -30.28
C LEU A 112 17.35 4.02 -31.02
N ALA A 113 16.46 5.00 -31.17
CA ALA A 113 15.22 4.87 -31.93
C ALA A 113 15.48 4.62 -33.43
N ALA A 114 16.50 5.26 -34.03
CA ALA A 114 16.91 5.01 -35.42
C ALA A 114 17.28 3.54 -35.64
N GLY A 115 17.99 2.94 -34.67
CA GLY A 115 18.29 1.49 -34.68
C GLY A 115 17.02 0.63 -34.72
N PHE A 116 15.99 0.99 -33.96
CA PHE A 116 14.70 0.30 -34.02
C PHE A 116 13.92 0.57 -35.30
N PHE A 117 14.03 1.78 -35.88
CA PHE A 117 13.43 2.11 -37.16
C PHE A 117 14.04 1.29 -38.31
N LEU A 118 15.34 1.01 -38.27
CA LEU A 118 15.98 0.10 -39.23
C LEU A 118 15.42 -1.33 -39.15
N LEU A 119 15.08 -1.79 -37.94
CA LEU A 119 14.60 -3.16 -37.72
C LEU A 119 13.09 -3.33 -37.98
N PHE A 120 12.29 -2.34 -37.63
CA PHE A 120 10.82 -2.46 -37.59
C PHE A 120 10.08 -1.39 -38.42
N GLY A 121 10.82 -0.53 -39.13
CA GLY A 121 10.28 0.63 -39.85
C GLY A 121 9.96 1.82 -38.93
N PRO A 122 9.69 3.01 -39.50
CA PRO A 122 9.39 4.24 -38.76
C PRO A 122 7.96 4.22 -38.19
N THR A 123 7.74 3.41 -37.16
CA THR A 123 6.45 3.24 -36.50
C THR A 123 6.49 3.78 -35.06
N ILE A 124 5.33 4.16 -34.52
CA ILE A 124 5.21 4.55 -33.10
C ILE A 124 5.69 3.39 -32.21
N PHE A 125 5.34 2.15 -32.55
CA PHE A 125 5.82 0.99 -31.80
C PHE A 125 7.34 0.93 -31.70
N ALA A 126 8.05 1.09 -32.83
CA ALA A 126 9.52 1.08 -32.86
C ALA A 126 10.13 2.22 -32.03
N LEU A 127 9.52 3.41 -32.06
CA LEU A 127 9.96 4.56 -31.25
C LEU A 127 9.88 4.25 -29.75
N LYS A 128 8.80 3.58 -29.33
CA LYS A 128 8.54 3.22 -27.91
C LYS A 128 9.47 2.13 -27.39
N LEU A 129 10.17 1.39 -28.26
CA LEU A 129 11.16 0.38 -27.84
C LEU A 129 12.41 1.01 -27.22
N ALA A 130 12.78 2.23 -27.61
CA ALA A 130 13.93 2.93 -27.05
C ALA A 130 13.81 3.21 -25.53
N PRO A 131 12.78 3.91 -25.03
CA PRO A 131 12.60 4.12 -23.58
C PRO A 131 12.38 2.79 -22.87
N LEU A 132 11.62 1.86 -23.48
CA LEU A 132 11.35 0.56 -22.89
C LEU A 132 12.64 -0.23 -22.62
N LEU A 133 13.59 -0.22 -23.56
CA LEU A 133 14.91 -0.84 -23.37
C LEU A 133 15.67 -0.18 -22.21
N VAL A 134 15.75 1.15 -22.20
CA VAL A 134 16.48 1.91 -21.17
C VAL A 134 15.93 1.61 -19.77
N PHE A 135 14.62 1.64 -19.59
CA PHE A 135 14.00 1.34 -18.29
C PHE A 135 14.09 -0.15 -17.91
N THR A 136 14.09 -1.05 -18.88
CA THR A 136 14.33 -2.49 -18.63
C THR A 136 15.74 -2.73 -18.10
N LEU A 137 16.74 -2.08 -18.69
CA LEU A 137 18.12 -2.12 -18.20
C LEU A 137 18.25 -1.49 -16.81
N ALA A 138 17.60 -0.35 -16.59
CA ALA A 138 17.57 0.30 -15.28
C ALA A 138 16.97 -0.63 -14.20
N LEU A 139 15.85 -1.30 -14.49
CA LEU A 139 15.25 -2.30 -13.58
C LEU A 139 16.22 -3.45 -13.28
N ALA A 140 16.89 -4.00 -14.30
CA ALA A 140 17.84 -5.09 -14.12
C ALA A 140 18.99 -4.70 -13.18
N ILE A 141 19.57 -3.51 -13.38
CA ILE A 141 20.70 -3.01 -12.59
C ILE A 141 20.25 -2.69 -11.16
N TRP A 142 19.11 -2.02 -10.99
CA TRP A 142 18.54 -1.76 -9.66
C TRP A 142 18.23 -3.04 -8.90
N TYR A 143 17.59 -4.02 -9.56
CA TYR A 143 17.28 -5.30 -8.94
C TYR A 143 18.54 -6.01 -8.47
N GLN A 144 19.59 -6.07 -9.31
CA GLN A 144 20.87 -6.69 -8.92
C GLN A 144 21.50 -5.96 -7.74
N THR A 145 21.55 -4.62 -7.79
CA THR A 145 22.10 -3.78 -6.73
C THR A 145 21.39 -4.02 -5.40
N ILE A 146 20.05 -3.97 -5.40
CA ILE A 146 19.23 -4.15 -4.20
C ILE A 146 19.30 -5.59 -3.71
N ARG A 147 19.32 -6.58 -4.60
CA ARG A 147 19.47 -7.99 -4.21
C ARG A 147 20.77 -8.22 -3.47
N HIS A 148 21.86 -7.62 -3.93
CA HIS A 148 23.16 -7.70 -3.25
C HIS A 148 23.19 -6.91 -1.94
N ALA A 149 22.60 -5.71 -1.90
CA ALA A 149 22.68 -4.81 -0.74
C ALA A 149 21.65 -5.09 0.38
N ALA A 150 20.47 -5.58 0.03
CA ALA A 150 19.31 -5.71 0.93
C ALA A 150 18.58 -7.06 0.81
N GLY A 151 19.09 -7.99 -0.01
CA GLY A 151 18.55 -9.34 -0.18
C GLY A 151 17.46 -9.46 -1.24
N ALA A 152 17.20 -10.70 -1.66
CA ALA A 152 16.27 -11.01 -2.75
C ALA A 152 14.81 -10.58 -2.47
N ARG A 153 14.38 -10.62 -1.21
CA ARG A 153 13.01 -10.22 -0.82
C ARG A 153 12.77 -8.73 -1.09
N VAL A 154 13.69 -7.86 -0.68
CA VAL A 154 13.60 -6.40 -0.92
C VAL A 154 13.69 -6.10 -2.41
N ALA A 155 14.57 -6.80 -3.14
CA ALA A 155 14.66 -6.67 -4.60
C ALA A 155 13.38 -7.09 -5.31
N GLY A 156 12.70 -8.13 -4.84
CA GLY A 156 11.40 -8.57 -5.35
C GLY A 156 10.30 -7.52 -5.14
N TYR A 157 10.19 -6.93 -3.95
CA TYR A 157 9.26 -5.82 -3.70
C TYR A 157 9.58 -4.60 -4.55
N PHE A 158 10.86 -4.23 -4.67
CA PHE A 158 11.27 -3.14 -5.54
C PHE A 158 10.84 -3.39 -6.99
N ALA A 159 11.09 -4.59 -7.52
CA ALA A 159 10.72 -4.93 -8.89
C ALA A 159 9.21 -4.89 -9.11
N LEU A 160 8.41 -5.36 -8.14
CA LEU A 160 6.95 -5.23 -8.20
C LEU A 160 6.51 -3.76 -8.24
N LEU A 161 7.06 -2.90 -7.38
CA LEU A 161 6.76 -1.46 -7.40
C LEU A 161 7.20 -0.78 -8.70
N PHE A 162 8.28 -1.27 -9.32
CA PHE A 162 8.75 -0.79 -10.61
C PHE A 162 7.86 -1.25 -11.77
N CYS A 163 7.35 -2.49 -11.73
CA CYS A 163 6.42 -3.04 -12.73
C CYS A 163 5.02 -2.41 -12.63
N PHE A 164 4.54 -2.22 -11.40
CA PHE A 164 3.28 -1.59 -11.04
C PHE A 164 3.55 -0.20 -10.46
N SER A 165 4.16 0.64 -11.28
CA SER A 165 4.55 1.98 -10.87
C SER A 165 3.39 2.98 -10.98
N PRO A 166 3.50 4.16 -10.37
CA PRO A 166 2.48 5.20 -10.46
C PRO A 166 2.33 5.69 -11.90
N PRO A 167 1.17 6.29 -12.26
CA PRO A 167 0.89 6.68 -13.64
C PRO A 167 1.97 7.55 -14.28
N VAL A 168 2.58 8.48 -13.52
CA VAL A 168 3.65 9.35 -14.03
C VAL A 168 4.88 8.52 -14.41
N PHE A 169 5.39 7.68 -13.51
CA PHE A 169 6.54 6.83 -13.83
C PHE A 169 6.23 5.87 -14.99
N THR A 170 5.02 5.31 -15.01
CA THR A 170 4.57 4.44 -16.10
C THR A 170 4.63 5.16 -17.46
N ALA A 171 4.04 6.35 -17.56
CA ALA A 171 4.06 7.14 -18.80
C ALA A 171 5.49 7.40 -19.28
N TYR A 172 6.37 7.86 -18.38
CA TYR A 172 7.78 8.15 -18.69
C TYR A 172 8.61 6.90 -18.96
N SER A 173 8.20 5.72 -18.50
CA SER A 173 8.86 4.45 -18.85
C SER A 173 8.44 3.90 -20.22
N THR A 174 7.38 4.46 -20.79
CA THR A 174 6.87 4.12 -22.13
C THR A 174 7.10 5.21 -23.15
N ALA A 175 7.60 6.36 -22.73
CA ALA A 175 7.74 7.55 -23.56
C ALA A 175 9.13 8.16 -23.40
N THR A 176 9.60 8.95 -24.37
CA THR A 176 10.89 9.67 -24.28
C THR A 176 10.77 11.20 -24.13
N PRO A 177 9.94 11.74 -23.22
CA PRO A 177 9.82 13.18 -23.05
C PRO A 177 11.06 13.72 -22.34
N ASN A 178 11.85 14.52 -23.05
CA ASN A 178 12.96 15.29 -22.50
C ASN A 178 13.97 14.49 -21.64
N CYS A 179 14.20 13.22 -21.96
CA CYS A 179 15.26 12.35 -21.42
C CYS A 179 15.43 12.27 -19.88
N HIS A 180 14.50 12.81 -19.09
CA HIS A 180 14.63 12.88 -17.63
C HIS A 180 14.48 11.52 -17.00
N GLY A 181 13.56 10.71 -17.52
CA GLY A 181 13.33 9.34 -17.05
C GLY A 181 14.50 8.41 -17.35
N GLU A 182 15.12 8.56 -18.52
CA GLU A 182 16.19 7.73 -19.05
C GLU A 182 17.49 7.95 -18.28
N SER A 183 17.66 9.13 -17.66
CA SER A 183 18.75 9.40 -16.73
C SER A 183 18.83 8.40 -15.56
N LEU A 184 17.71 7.71 -15.24
CA LEU A 184 17.65 6.66 -14.23
C LEU A 184 18.58 5.48 -14.50
N LEU A 185 18.89 5.17 -15.77
CA LEU A 185 19.84 4.14 -16.11
C LEU A 185 21.23 4.50 -15.56
N PHE A 186 21.66 5.74 -15.76
CA PHE A 186 22.94 6.24 -15.24
C PHE A 186 22.92 6.30 -13.72
N SER A 187 21.80 6.70 -13.09
CA SER A 187 21.67 6.63 -11.63
C SER A 187 21.80 5.20 -11.10
N ALA A 188 21.18 4.22 -11.76
CA ALA A 188 21.28 2.81 -11.39
C ALA A 188 22.72 2.30 -11.49
N LEU A 189 23.39 2.58 -12.62
CA LEU A 189 24.79 2.22 -12.85
C LEU A 189 25.72 2.85 -11.81
N THR A 190 25.53 4.13 -11.52
CA THR A 190 26.33 4.88 -10.56
C THR A 190 26.22 4.29 -9.16
N VAL A 191 25.00 3.98 -8.70
CA VAL A 191 24.81 3.33 -7.40
C VAL A 191 25.40 1.92 -7.40
N PHE A 192 25.19 1.13 -8.46
CA PHE A 192 25.78 -0.21 -8.58
C PHE A 192 27.31 -0.17 -8.47
N LEU A 193 27.96 0.68 -9.27
CA LEU A 193 29.42 0.82 -9.33
C LEU A 193 29.99 1.36 -8.02
N LEU A 194 29.32 2.31 -7.38
CA LEU A 194 29.72 2.86 -6.08
C LEU A 194 29.72 1.76 -5.00
N PHE A 195 28.66 0.96 -4.91
CA PHE A 195 28.57 -0.12 -3.93
C PHE A 195 29.53 -1.27 -4.24
N ARG A 196 29.80 -1.55 -5.53
CA ARG A 196 30.86 -2.48 -5.93
C ARG A 196 32.22 -2.01 -5.48
N MET A 197 32.54 -0.74 -5.72
CA MET A 197 33.79 -0.10 -5.27
C MET A 197 33.98 -0.20 -3.75
N PHE A 198 32.91 -0.02 -2.97
CA PHE A 198 32.97 -0.14 -1.50
C PHE A 198 33.04 -1.58 -0.99
N SER A 199 32.61 -2.57 -1.79
CA SER A 199 32.57 -3.97 -1.38
C SER A 199 33.83 -4.75 -1.77
N GLU A 200 34.75 -4.16 -2.53
CA GLU A 200 35.99 -4.82 -2.92
C GLU A 200 36.99 -4.93 -1.75
N GLU A 201 37.52 -6.13 -1.53
CA GLU A 201 38.63 -6.35 -0.60
C GLU A 201 39.94 -5.73 -1.12
N LYS A 202 40.16 -5.77 -2.44
CA LYS A 202 41.32 -5.21 -3.11
C LYS A 202 40.89 -4.07 -4.02
N PRO A 203 41.41 -2.84 -3.82
CA PRO A 203 40.98 -1.69 -4.61
C PRO A 203 41.33 -1.87 -6.08
N SER A 204 40.33 -1.93 -6.95
CA SER A 204 40.49 -1.92 -8.40
C SER A 204 40.33 -0.50 -8.97
N PRO A 205 41.17 -0.06 -9.92
CA PRO A 205 40.95 1.20 -10.63
C PRO A 205 39.77 1.12 -11.61
N ALA A 206 39.30 -0.08 -11.97
CA ALA A 206 38.22 -0.25 -12.94
C ALA A 206 36.92 0.40 -12.48
N PHE A 207 36.56 0.27 -11.19
CA PHE A 207 35.32 0.85 -10.68
C PHE A 207 35.32 2.39 -10.67
N PRO A 208 36.36 3.09 -10.15
CA PRO A 208 36.47 4.53 -10.30
C PRO A 208 36.44 5.01 -11.76
N VAL A 209 37.12 4.31 -12.67
CA VAL A 209 37.09 4.64 -14.11
C VAL A 209 35.68 4.52 -14.68
N LEU A 210 35.02 3.38 -14.48
CA LEU A 210 33.65 3.17 -14.97
C LEU A 210 32.66 4.15 -14.34
N LEU A 211 32.86 4.48 -13.06
CA LEU A 211 32.04 5.44 -12.33
C LEU A 211 32.21 6.85 -12.87
N GLY A 212 33.44 7.28 -13.16
CA GLY A 212 33.71 8.57 -13.79
C GLY A 212 33.15 8.66 -15.21
N LEU A 213 33.33 7.61 -16.02
CA LEU A 213 32.70 7.49 -17.34
C LEU A 213 31.17 7.61 -17.26
N THR A 214 30.54 6.88 -16.35
CA THR A 214 29.08 6.91 -16.14
C THR A 214 28.63 8.29 -15.68
N ALA A 215 29.38 8.92 -14.78
CA ALA A 215 29.05 10.23 -14.25
C ALA A 215 29.17 11.36 -15.28
N GLY A 216 30.21 11.33 -16.12
CA GLY A 216 30.34 12.31 -17.20
C GLY A 216 29.25 12.16 -18.24
N VAL A 217 29.00 10.93 -18.72
CA VAL A 217 27.90 10.64 -19.65
C VAL A 217 26.55 11.03 -19.06
N GLY A 218 26.25 10.57 -17.85
CA GLY A 218 24.97 10.85 -17.19
C GLY A 218 24.70 12.35 -17.03
N LEU A 219 25.73 13.14 -16.68
CA LEU A 219 25.58 14.57 -16.46
C LEU A 219 25.24 15.33 -17.74
N TRP A 220 25.93 15.06 -18.85
CA TRP A 220 25.59 15.73 -20.11
C TRP A 220 24.34 15.16 -20.77
N PHE A 221 24.02 13.88 -20.50
CA PHE A 221 22.79 13.27 -20.97
C PHE A 221 21.58 14.03 -20.44
N ASN A 222 21.55 14.33 -19.13
CA ASN A 222 20.53 15.17 -18.51
C ASN A 222 21.01 15.75 -17.18
N TYR A 223 20.89 17.07 -16.98
CA TYR A 223 21.38 17.73 -15.75
C TYR A 223 20.72 17.23 -14.46
N ILE A 224 19.52 16.66 -14.52
CA ILE A 224 18.87 16.09 -13.33
C ILE A 224 19.69 14.94 -12.72
N TYR A 225 20.52 14.27 -13.53
CA TYR A 225 21.50 13.29 -13.05
C TYR A 225 22.50 13.91 -12.04
N GLY A 226 22.75 15.21 -12.13
CA GLY A 226 23.60 15.95 -11.19
C GLY A 226 23.22 15.74 -9.72
N LEU A 227 21.93 15.52 -9.42
CA LEU A 227 21.48 15.18 -8.07
C LEU A 227 22.03 13.83 -7.58
N THR A 228 22.14 12.85 -8.49
CA THR A 228 22.78 11.56 -8.20
C THR A 228 24.27 11.73 -7.96
N LEU A 229 24.93 12.56 -8.77
CA LEU A 229 26.36 12.85 -8.64
C LEU A 229 26.67 13.53 -7.29
N VAL A 230 25.85 14.49 -6.86
CA VAL A 230 25.99 15.12 -5.54
C VAL A 230 25.80 14.10 -4.42
N ALA A 231 24.77 13.24 -4.49
CA ALA A 231 24.54 12.19 -3.50
C ALA A 231 25.68 11.15 -3.46
N LEU A 232 26.27 10.84 -4.63
CA LEU A 232 27.46 10.01 -4.75
C LEU A 232 28.66 10.62 -4.05
N LEU A 233 29.00 11.88 -4.36
CA LEU A 233 30.15 12.55 -3.78
C LEU A 233 29.97 12.70 -2.27
N GLY A 234 28.77 13.08 -1.82
CA GLY A 234 28.43 13.14 -0.39
C GLY A 234 28.58 11.80 0.31
N SER A 235 28.10 10.71 -0.31
CA SER A 235 28.26 9.35 0.24
C SER A 235 29.72 8.91 0.27
N TRP A 236 30.48 9.18 -0.80
CA TRP A 236 31.89 8.83 -0.88
C TRP A 236 32.69 9.54 0.21
N VAL A 237 32.51 10.86 0.34
CA VAL A 237 33.13 11.66 1.42
C VAL A 237 32.71 11.14 2.79
N TRP A 238 31.44 10.83 3.00
CA TRP A 238 30.95 10.38 4.30
C TRP A 238 31.56 9.04 4.77
N TYR A 239 31.64 8.06 3.86
CA TYR A 239 32.00 6.69 4.22
C TYR A 239 33.48 6.37 4.08
N ASP A 240 34.17 6.95 3.09
CA ASP A 240 35.61 6.78 2.95
C ASP A 240 36.30 7.97 3.62
N LYS A 241 36.50 7.95 4.95
CA LYS A 241 37.21 9.05 5.65
C LYS A 241 38.67 9.22 5.20
N ARG A 242 39.23 8.26 4.46
CA ARG A 242 40.54 8.42 3.81
C ARG A 242 40.44 9.17 2.48
N ILE A 243 39.20 9.57 2.10
CA ILE A 243 38.59 10.62 1.25
C ILE A 243 39.29 11.04 -0.04
N LEU A 244 40.61 10.90 -0.10
CA LEU A 244 41.46 11.17 -1.24
C LEU A 244 42.57 10.12 -1.26
N ARG A 245 42.23 8.83 -1.36
CA ARG A 245 43.18 7.91 -1.99
C ARG A 245 43.38 8.42 -3.40
N LEU A 246 44.41 9.28 -3.54
CA LEU A 246 44.70 10.10 -4.71
C LEU A 246 44.55 9.30 -6.01
N PRO A 247 44.93 8.01 -6.10
CA PRO A 247 44.73 7.23 -7.31
C PRO A 247 43.25 7.05 -7.71
N GLN A 248 42.34 6.71 -6.79
CA GLN A 248 40.94 6.43 -7.15
C GLN A 248 40.22 7.71 -7.59
N VAL A 249 40.45 8.81 -6.87
CA VAL A 249 39.88 10.12 -7.22
C VAL A 249 40.48 10.64 -8.53
N LEU A 250 41.77 10.39 -8.78
CA LEU A 250 42.41 10.72 -10.06
C LEU A 250 41.79 9.93 -11.21
N TRP A 251 41.64 8.60 -11.07
CA TRP A 251 41.03 7.77 -12.10
C TRP A 251 39.57 8.13 -12.37
N PHE A 252 38.79 8.41 -11.33
CA PHE A 252 37.43 8.93 -11.46
C PHE A 252 37.41 10.28 -12.20
N THR A 253 38.24 11.24 -11.77
CA THR A 253 38.29 12.58 -12.37
C THR A 253 38.71 12.54 -13.83
N LEU A 254 39.77 11.80 -14.18
CA LEU A 254 40.24 11.68 -15.55
C LEU A 254 39.17 11.06 -16.46
N SER A 255 38.53 9.98 -16.03
CA SER A 255 37.47 9.33 -16.79
C SER A 255 36.19 10.18 -16.87
N PHE A 256 35.86 10.93 -15.83
CA PHE A 256 34.78 11.93 -15.86
C PHE A 256 35.06 13.01 -16.90
N VAL A 257 36.26 13.60 -16.91
CA VAL A 257 36.64 14.63 -17.89
C VAL A 257 36.56 14.08 -19.32
N VAL A 258 37.06 12.87 -19.55
CA VAL A 258 37.00 12.21 -20.87
C VAL A 258 35.55 12.04 -21.32
N SER A 259 34.69 11.47 -20.47
CA SER A 259 33.28 11.22 -20.81
C SER A 259 32.41 12.48 -20.86
N PHE A 260 32.76 13.53 -20.13
CA PHE A 260 32.08 14.82 -20.13
C PHE A 260 32.58 15.77 -21.23
N SER A 261 33.72 15.46 -21.86
CA SER A 261 34.31 16.28 -22.92
C SER A 261 33.37 16.62 -24.10
N PRO A 262 32.44 15.76 -24.56
CA PRO A 262 31.52 16.13 -25.64
C PRO A 262 30.68 17.37 -25.29
N TRP A 263 30.24 17.48 -24.04
CA TRP A 263 29.48 18.63 -23.56
C TRP A 263 30.32 19.90 -23.51
N ILE A 264 31.60 19.79 -23.12
CA ILE A 264 32.53 20.93 -23.09
C ILE A 264 32.75 21.47 -24.50
N VAL A 265 33.09 20.59 -25.44
CA VAL A 265 33.33 20.95 -26.85
C VAL A 265 32.08 21.60 -27.44
N PHE A 266 30.91 20.99 -27.18
CA PHE A 266 29.62 21.50 -27.64
C PHE A 266 29.31 22.89 -27.07
N ASN A 267 29.51 23.10 -25.77
CA ASN A 267 29.27 24.41 -25.15
C ASN A 267 30.24 25.47 -25.66
N MET A 268 31.51 25.12 -25.93
CA MET A 268 32.45 26.05 -26.56
C MET A 268 31.98 26.48 -27.95
N GLN A 269 31.41 25.56 -28.74
CA GLN A 269 30.88 25.84 -30.07
C GLN A 269 29.60 26.68 -30.06
N THR A 270 28.81 26.57 -28.99
CA THR A 270 27.50 27.23 -28.86
C THR A 270 27.53 28.43 -27.91
N HIS A 271 28.70 29.02 -27.68
CA HIS A 271 28.86 30.17 -26.78
C HIS A 271 28.25 29.94 -25.39
N PHE A 272 28.44 28.73 -24.85
CA PHE A 272 27.98 28.31 -23.54
C PHE A 272 26.45 28.30 -23.38
N ALA A 273 25.71 28.12 -24.47
CA ALA A 273 24.24 28.06 -24.45
C ALA A 273 23.67 26.91 -23.59
N GLY A 274 24.45 25.87 -23.29
CA GLY A 274 24.03 24.80 -22.37
C GLY A 274 23.91 25.24 -20.92
N PHE A 275 24.38 26.43 -20.55
CA PHE A 275 24.09 27.03 -19.24
C PHE A 275 22.78 27.81 -19.21
N VAL A 276 22.05 27.90 -20.32
CA VAL A 276 20.77 28.60 -20.42
C VAL A 276 19.64 27.57 -20.56
N ILE A 277 18.68 27.61 -19.64
CA ILE A 277 17.48 26.77 -19.58
C ILE A 277 16.27 27.73 -19.58
N TYR A 278 15.32 27.56 -20.51
CA TYR A 278 14.14 28.43 -20.63
C TYR A 278 14.43 29.95 -20.50
N ASP A 279 15.41 30.43 -21.26
CA ASP A 279 15.87 31.83 -21.30
C ASP A 279 16.50 32.37 -20.01
N LYS A 280 16.80 31.51 -19.04
CA LYS A 280 17.51 31.85 -17.80
C LYS A 280 18.78 31.03 -17.67
N THR A 281 19.78 31.58 -17.00
CA THR A 281 20.95 30.79 -16.59
C THR A 281 20.55 29.72 -15.58
N VAL A 282 21.29 28.61 -15.51
CA VAL A 282 21.08 27.54 -14.52
C VAL A 282 20.96 28.11 -13.10
N TRP A 283 21.75 29.14 -12.76
CA TRP A 283 21.75 29.73 -11.43
C TRP A 283 20.49 30.53 -11.10
N GLU A 284 19.88 31.19 -12.09
CA GLU A 284 18.64 31.95 -11.90
C GLU A 284 17.42 31.07 -11.61
N HIS A 285 17.51 29.79 -11.96
CA HIS A 285 16.52 28.80 -11.53
C HIS A 285 16.63 28.44 -10.06
N PHE A 286 17.73 28.77 -9.37
CA PHE A 286 17.92 28.48 -7.96
C PHE A 286 17.97 29.76 -7.13
N GLY A 287 17.22 29.80 -6.02
CA GLY A 287 17.22 30.99 -5.17
C GLY A 287 16.51 30.83 -3.84
N LEU A 288 16.94 31.62 -2.86
CA LEU A 288 16.28 31.70 -1.55
C LEU A 288 14.83 32.15 -1.65
N ALA A 289 14.46 32.88 -2.71
CA ALA A 289 13.08 33.26 -2.99
C ALA A 289 12.15 32.04 -3.11
N HIS A 290 12.60 30.95 -3.74
CA HIS A 290 11.80 29.72 -3.88
C HIS A 290 11.66 28.96 -2.56
N LEU A 291 12.70 29.01 -1.71
CA LEU A 291 12.64 28.48 -0.35
C LEU A 291 11.61 29.26 0.48
N TRP A 292 11.71 30.59 0.48
CA TRP A 292 10.81 31.46 1.24
C TRP A 292 9.37 31.34 0.76
N ASP A 293 9.14 31.22 -0.55
CA ASP A 293 7.80 30.96 -1.09
C ASP A 293 7.22 29.64 -0.58
N GLY A 294 8.03 28.57 -0.50
CA GLY A 294 7.59 27.30 0.08
C GLY A 294 7.32 27.37 1.58
N LEU A 295 8.12 28.12 2.34
CA LEU A 295 7.91 28.29 3.78
C LEU A 295 6.68 29.17 4.08
N ALA A 296 6.44 30.20 3.26
CA ALA A 296 5.25 31.05 3.36
C ALA A 296 3.97 30.31 2.93
N HIS A 297 4.09 29.35 2.02
CA HIS A 297 2.97 28.56 1.52
C HIS A 297 3.27 27.06 1.69
N PRO A 298 2.92 26.44 2.84
CA PRO A 298 3.24 25.04 3.11
C PRO A 298 2.84 24.06 2.00
N GLN A 299 1.75 24.33 1.27
CA GLN A 299 1.32 23.54 0.11
C GLN A 299 2.33 23.53 -1.07
N ARG A 300 3.24 24.50 -1.09
CA ARG A 300 4.36 24.64 -2.03
C ARG A 300 5.67 24.08 -1.49
N LEU A 301 5.71 23.45 -0.32
CA LEU A 301 6.92 22.75 0.12
C LEU A 301 7.18 21.56 -0.81
N ALA A 302 8.43 21.35 -1.20
CA ALA A 302 8.80 20.31 -2.15
C ALA A 302 8.30 18.91 -1.77
N PRO A 303 8.35 18.45 -0.49
CA PRO A 303 7.74 17.17 -0.12
C PRO A 303 6.22 17.14 -0.35
N ILE A 304 5.52 18.24 -0.09
CA ILE A 304 4.07 18.32 -0.27
C ILE A 304 3.72 18.39 -1.76
N VAL A 305 4.45 19.18 -2.54
CA VAL A 305 4.29 19.24 -4.01
C VAL A 305 4.57 17.89 -4.63
N PHE A 306 5.61 17.19 -4.17
CA PHE A 306 5.95 15.84 -4.63
C PHE A 306 4.84 14.85 -4.30
N LEU A 307 4.36 14.83 -3.05
CA LEU A 307 3.24 13.97 -2.65
C LEU A 307 1.96 14.30 -3.39
N ARG A 308 1.70 15.59 -3.64
CA ARG A 308 0.58 16.04 -4.46
C ARG A 308 0.76 15.63 -5.92
N ALA A 309 1.97 15.68 -6.46
CA ALA A 309 2.26 15.23 -7.83
C ALA A 309 2.05 13.71 -7.98
N ILE A 310 2.37 12.93 -6.94
CA ILE A 310 2.04 11.49 -6.90
C ILE A 310 0.53 11.29 -6.76
N ALA A 311 -0.11 11.98 -5.81
CA ALA A 311 -1.50 11.77 -5.38
C ALA A 311 -2.57 12.41 -6.29
N PHE A 312 -2.26 13.54 -6.90
CA PHE A 312 -3.18 14.44 -7.60
C PHE A 312 -2.51 14.96 -8.88
N GLY A 313 -2.50 14.14 -9.93
CA GLY A 313 -2.20 14.63 -11.29
C GLY A 313 -3.15 15.79 -11.66
N HIS A 314 -2.68 16.70 -12.52
CA HIS A 314 -3.37 17.97 -12.81
C HIS A 314 -4.75 17.84 -13.47
N ASP A 315 -5.10 16.67 -14.04
CA ASP A 315 -6.37 16.49 -14.75
C ASP A 315 -7.34 15.48 -14.13
N TRP A 316 -8.62 15.81 -14.27
CA TRP A 316 -9.79 15.45 -13.48
C TRP A 316 -10.38 14.05 -13.76
N ASP A 317 -9.66 12.98 -13.43
CA ASP A 317 -10.30 11.66 -13.31
C ASP A 317 -10.23 11.13 -11.87
N LEU A 318 -11.41 10.88 -11.28
CA LEU A 318 -11.59 10.26 -9.96
C LEU A 318 -10.82 8.94 -9.87
N TYR A 319 -10.78 8.15 -10.96
CA TYR A 319 -10.06 6.88 -11.00
C TYR A 319 -8.56 7.08 -10.85
N ARG A 320 -7.99 8.07 -11.54
CA ARG A 320 -6.56 8.38 -11.45
C ARG A 320 -6.20 8.89 -10.05
N ARG A 321 -7.04 9.74 -9.45
CA ARG A 321 -6.86 10.21 -8.06
C ARG A 321 -6.92 9.05 -7.06
N ALA A 322 -7.87 8.12 -7.21
CA ALA A 322 -7.97 6.96 -6.34
C ALA A 322 -6.73 6.05 -6.44
N VAL A 323 -6.26 5.79 -7.66
CA VAL A 323 -5.04 5.00 -7.90
C VAL A 323 -3.80 5.71 -7.34
N SER A 324 -3.68 7.00 -7.58
CA SER A 324 -2.59 7.83 -7.08
C SER A 324 -2.58 7.93 -5.54
N LEU A 325 -3.75 8.06 -4.90
CA LEU A 325 -3.88 8.01 -3.45
C LEU A 325 -3.47 6.64 -2.91
N LEU A 326 -3.90 5.56 -3.56
CA LEU A 326 -3.50 4.20 -3.22
C LEU A 326 -1.97 4.03 -3.29
N TYR A 327 -1.32 4.57 -4.32
CA TYR A 327 0.14 4.59 -4.43
C TYR A 327 0.80 5.42 -3.33
N SER A 328 0.29 6.62 -3.03
CA SER A 328 0.80 7.44 -1.94
C SER A 328 0.72 6.72 -0.59
N LEU A 329 -0.40 6.05 -0.31
CA LEU A 329 -0.57 5.21 0.89
C LEU A 329 0.39 4.01 0.88
N LEU A 330 0.57 3.38 -0.28
CA LEU A 330 1.51 2.25 -0.45
C LEU A 330 2.97 2.67 -0.22
N TYR A 331 3.35 3.90 -0.59
CA TYR A 331 4.71 4.39 -0.37
C TYR A 331 4.94 4.90 1.04
N LEU A 332 4.07 5.80 1.51
CA LEU A 332 4.22 6.47 2.80
C LEU A 332 3.91 5.55 3.97
N GLY A 333 2.87 4.72 3.87
CA GLY A 333 2.42 3.86 4.97
C GLY A 333 3.55 2.97 5.52
N PRO A 334 4.23 2.16 4.68
CA PRO A 334 5.34 1.34 5.11
C PRO A 334 6.53 2.14 5.63
N ILE A 335 6.90 3.24 4.96
CA ILE A 335 8.04 4.09 5.38
C ILE A 335 7.78 4.69 6.76
N LEU A 336 6.60 5.28 6.98
CA LEU A 336 6.20 5.87 8.26
C LEU A 336 6.09 4.81 9.35
N THR A 337 5.53 3.64 9.03
CA THR A 337 5.42 2.52 9.97
C THR A 337 6.79 2.02 10.37
N ALA A 338 7.69 1.74 9.42
CA ALA A 338 9.06 1.32 9.71
C ALA A 338 9.84 2.39 10.49
N GLY A 339 9.65 3.66 10.17
CA GLY A 339 10.20 4.79 10.93
C GLY A 339 9.71 4.81 12.38
N PHE A 340 8.40 4.68 12.59
CA PHE A 340 7.79 4.62 13.91
C PHE A 340 8.26 3.40 14.72
N LEU A 341 8.31 2.22 14.09
CA LEU A 341 8.86 1.01 14.70
C LEU A 341 10.31 1.21 15.13
N ARG A 342 11.11 1.81 14.26
CA ARG A 342 12.52 2.12 14.56
C ARG A 342 12.63 3.09 15.74
N LEU A 343 11.78 4.11 15.83
CA LEU A 343 11.77 5.03 16.97
C LEU A 343 11.34 4.32 18.27
N LYS A 344 10.33 3.45 18.20
CA LYS A 344 9.82 2.70 19.36
C LYS A 344 10.83 1.65 19.86
N MET A 345 11.49 0.93 18.94
CA MET A 345 12.49 -0.11 19.27
C MET A 345 13.88 0.48 19.53
N GLY A 346 14.18 1.66 19.00
CA GLY A 346 15.50 2.30 19.03
C GLY A 346 15.98 2.74 20.41
N ARG A 347 15.14 2.68 21.44
CA ARG A 347 15.58 2.83 22.84
C ARG A 347 16.20 1.55 23.44
N SER A 348 16.06 0.40 22.79
CA SER A 348 16.44 -0.89 23.37
C SER A 348 17.49 -1.65 22.57
N ALA A 349 17.80 -1.23 21.34
CA ALA A 349 18.88 -1.84 20.58
C ALA A 349 20.22 -1.50 21.28
N PRO A 350 21.01 -2.49 21.71
CA PRO A 350 22.31 -2.23 22.31
C PRO A 350 23.11 -1.38 21.32
N ALA A 351 23.78 -0.34 21.83
CA ALA A 351 24.66 0.53 21.07
C ALA A 351 25.88 -0.26 20.58
N GLY A 352 25.65 -1.17 19.64
CA GLY A 352 26.70 -1.80 18.86
C GLY A 352 27.45 -0.72 18.08
N PRO A 353 28.71 -0.98 17.74
CA PRO A 353 29.48 -0.06 16.89
C PRO A 353 28.65 0.28 15.66
N SER A 354 28.52 1.57 15.37
CA SER A 354 27.78 2.04 14.20
C SER A 354 28.32 1.31 12.96
N PRO A 355 27.42 0.82 12.08
CA PRO A 355 27.88 0.12 10.89
C PRO A 355 28.77 1.07 10.09
N THR A 356 30.05 0.71 9.97
CA THR A 356 31.05 1.48 9.23
C THR A 356 30.85 1.40 7.73
N GLN A 357 30.01 0.46 7.27
CA GLN A 357 29.77 0.24 5.85
C GLN A 357 28.67 1.15 5.29
N PRO A 358 28.84 1.69 4.07
CA PRO A 358 27.80 2.40 3.35
C PRO A 358 26.59 1.50 3.16
N THR A 359 25.41 2.04 3.48
CA THR A 359 24.15 1.32 3.29
C THR A 359 23.34 1.97 2.17
N LEU A 360 22.66 1.15 1.38
CA LEU A 360 21.78 1.65 0.31
C LEU A 360 20.64 2.51 0.87
N VAL A 361 20.21 2.26 2.12
CA VAL A 361 19.26 3.10 2.87
C VAL A 361 19.84 4.50 3.12
N GLY A 362 21.09 4.59 3.60
CA GLY A 362 21.76 5.87 3.82
C GLY A 362 21.90 6.67 2.52
N PHE A 363 22.35 6.02 1.44
CA PHE A 363 22.45 6.66 0.11
C PHE A 363 21.08 7.16 -0.37
N SER A 364 20.04 6.33 -0.26
CA SER A 364 18.69 6.69 -0.73
C SER A 364 18.09 7.87 0.05
N LEU A 365 18.30 7.92 1.37
CA LEU A 365 17.89 9.05 2.20
C LEU A 365 18.66 10.32 1.85
N LEU A 366 19.97 10.22 1.64
CA LEU A 366 20.78 11.36 1.20
C LEU A 366 20.31 11.88 -0.16
N TYR A 367 20.10 10.99 -1.14
CA TYR A 367 19.58 11.35 -2.45
C TYR A 367 18.25 12.08 -2.35
N LEU A 368 17.28 11.54 -1.60
CA LEU A 368 15.96 12.17 -1.45
C LEU A 368 16.04 13.51 -0.71
N GLY A 369 16.96 13.66 0.23
CA GLY A 369 17.24 14.95 0.88
C GLY A 369 17.78 15.98 -0.10
N VAL A 370 18.81 15.63 -0.88
CA VAL A 370 19.39 16.48 -1.93
C VAL A 370 18.33 16.83 -2.98
N PHE A 371 17.53 15.85 -3.40
CA PHE A 371 16.43 16.02 -4.35
C PHE A 371 15.38 17.01 -3.84
N ALA A 372 14.88 16.82 -2.60
CA ALA A 372 13.88 17.70 -2.01
C ALA A 372 14.41 19.13 -1.85
N LEU A 373 15.67 19.30 -1.48
CA LEU A 373 16.32 20.62 -1.42
C LEU A 373 16.42 21.23 -2.82
N ALA A 374 16.90 20.50 -3.82
CA ALA A 374 17.01 21.03 -5.18
C ALA A 374 15.66 21.51 -5.75
N VAL A 375 14.58 20.74 -5.55
CA VAL A 375 13.22 21.15 -5.95
C VAL A 375 12.72 22.34 -5.12
N GLN A 376 13.02 22.38 -3.81
CA GLN A 376 12.58 23.47 -2.94
C GLN A 376 13.23 24.81 -3.30
N PHE A 377 14.51 24.77 -3.65
CA PHE A 377 15.30 25.94 -4.01
C PHE A 377 15.14 26.35 -5.47
N SER A 378 14.33 25.64 -6.28
CA SER A 378 14.16 25.95 -7.70
C SER A 378 12.72 26.18 -8.15
N ASP A 379 12.59 26.71 -9.38
CA ASP A 379 11.34 26.78 -10.13
C ASP A 379 11.03 25.48 -10.92
N PHE A 380 11.90 24.46 -10.85
CA PHE A 380 11.70 23.14 -11.46
C PHE A 380 10.67 22.29 -10.71
N ARG A 381 9.38 22.61 -10.89
CA ARG A 381 8.27 21.96 -10.15
C ARG A 381 7.36 21.08 -11.00
N PHE A 382 7.65 20.95 -12.29
CA PHE A 382 6.92 20.07 -13.16
C PHE A 382 7.06 18.60 -12.73
N THR A 383 5.98 17.83 -12.94
CA THR A 383 5.86 16.45 -12.44
C THR A 383 6.95 15.52 -12.96
N HIS A 384 7.52 15.81 -14.12
CA HIS A 384 8.57 15.00 -14.74
C HIS A 384 9.93 15.11 -14.07
N TYR A 385 10.23 16.24 -13.41
CA TYR A 385 11.45 16.36 -12.61
C TYR A 385 11.42 15.46 -11.37
N HIS A 386 10.25 14.91 -11.01
CA HIS A 386 10.11 13.96 -9.92
C HIS A 386 10.43 12.51 -10.32
N VAL A 387 10.55 12.21 -11.62
CA VAL A 387 10.78 10.83 -12.10
C VAL A 387 12.06 10.21 -11.52
N PRO A 388 13.19 10.93 -11.41
CA PRO A 388 14.41 10.37 -10.84
C PRO A 388 14.33 9.95 -9.36
N ALA A 389 13.37 10.47 -8.59
CA ALA A 389 13.20 10.12 -7.18
C ALA A 389 12.53 8.75 -6.95
N TYR A 390 11.78 8.24 -7.93
CA TYR A 390 10.96 7.03 -7.74
C TYR A 390 11.76 5.78 -7.37
N PRO A 391 12.90 5.42 -7.99
CA PRO A 391 13.63 4.21 -7.58
C PRO A 391 14.09 4.23 -6.13
N PHE A 392 14.50 5.40 -5.62
CA PHE A 392 14.90 5.54 -4.21
C PHE A 392 13.71 5.37 -3.27
N LEU A 393 12.53 5.90 -3.64
CA LEU A 393 11.30 5.69 -2.89
C LEU A 393 10.82 4.24 -2.95
N PHE A 394 10.83 3.62 -4.14
CA PHE A 394 10.50 2.21 -4.31
C PHE A 394 11.39 1.34 -3.44
N PHE A 395 12.69 1.64 -3.38
CA PHE A 395 13.63 0.92 -2.53
C PHE A 395 13.29 1.11 -1.04
N LEU A 396 13.07 2.34 -0.57
CA LEU A 396 12.73 2.59 0.84
C LEU A 396 11.39 1.95 1.23
N THR A 397 10.38 1.98 0.36
CA THR A 397 9.11 1.29 0.56
C THR A 397 9.30 -0.22 0.58
N ALA A 398 10.01 -0.79 -0.38
CA ALA A 398 10.32 -2.23 -0.44
C ALA A 398 11.07 -2.70 0.81
N TYR A 399 12.07 -1.92 1.26
CA TYR A 399 12.84 -2.20 2.47
C TYR A 399 11.94 -2.14 3.71
N SER A 400 11.07 -1.13 3.79
CA SER A 400 10.13 -0.94 4.91
C SER A 400 9.08 -2.05 4.96
N LEU A 401 8.55 -2.48 3.82
CA LEU A 401 7.64 -3.61 3.71
C LEU A 401 8.28 -4.90 4.22
N ALA A 402 9.51 -5.21 3.79
CA ALA A 402 10.23 -6.38 4.28
C ALA A 402 10.45 -6.32 5.81
N ARG A 403 10.80 -5.14 6.35
CA ARG A 403 10.97 -4.95 7.80
C ARG A 403 9.67 -5.06 8.57
N CYS A 404 8.56 -4.53 8.04
CA CYS A 404 7.24 -4.66 8.68
C CYS A 404 6.81 -6.12 8.74
N GLN A 405 7.10 -6.92 7.70
CA GLN A 405 6.84 -8.35 7.70
C GLN A 405 7.68 -9.08 8.77
N ASP A 406 8.96 -8.75 8.88
CA ASP A 406 9.83 -9.35 9.91
C ASP A 406 9.41 -8.94 11.33
N ALA A 407 8.94 -7.70 11.52
CA ALA A 407 8.49 -7.20 12.82
C ALA A 407 7.11 -7.73 13.24
N PHE A 408 6.26 -8.07 12.26
CA PHE A 408 4.88 -8.49 12.49
C PHE A 408 4.53 -9.79 11.74
N PRO A 409 5.26 -10.90 12.00
CA PRO A 409 4.98 -12.17 11.35
C PRO A 409 3.54 -12.63 11.62
N ASN A 410 3.02 -12.33 12.81
CA ASN A 410 1.64 -12.63 13.20
C ASN A 410 0.60 -11.83 12.42
N VAL A 411 0.89 -10.58 12.02
CA VAL A 411 -0.06 -9.80 11.20
C VAL A 411 -0.11 -10.37 9.80
N GLN A 412 1.04 -10.72 9.21
CA GLN A 412 1.09 -11.41 7.93
C GLN A 412 0.35 -12.75 7.99
N LYS A 413 0.61 -13.55 9.04
CA LYS A 413 -0.07 -14.83 9.26
C LYS A 413 -1.58 -14.62 9.39
N LYS A 414 -2.04 -13.62 10.16
CA LYS A 414 -3.46 -13.28 10.29
C LYS A 414 -4.09 -12.83 8.99
N ILE A 415 -3.45 -11.95 8.21
CA ILE A 415 -3.92 -11.55 6.88
C ILE A 415 -4.02 -12.79 5.98
N GLN A 416 -2.99 -13.61 5.92
CA GLN A 416 -3.00 -14.84 5.14
C GLN A 416 -4.14 -15.77 5.57
N ILE A 417 -4.37 -15.96 6.86
CA ILE A 417 -5.47 -16.79 7.41
C ILE A 417 -6.84 -16.22 7.05
N ILE A 418 -7.05 -14.92 7.22
CA ILE A 418 -8.32 -14.23 6.88
C ILE A 418 -8.63 -14.38 5.39
N PHE A 419 -7.62 -14.22 4.53
CA PHE A 419 -7.80 -14.35 3.09
C PHE A 419 -7.66 -15.79 2.58
N LEU A 420 -7.24 -16.76 3.41
CA LEU A 420 -6.99 -18.14 2.98
C LEU A 420 -8.23 -18.80 2.36
N PRO A 421 -9.44 -18.72 2.95
CA PRO A 421 -10.64 -19.27 2.34
C PRO A 421 -10.99 -18.57 1.02
N LEU A 422 -10.74 -17.25 0.94
CA LEU A 422 -11.03 -16.47 -0.26
C LEU A 422 -10.07 -16.81 -1.40
N TYR A 423 -8.77 -16.93 -1.10
CA TYR A 423 -7.72 -17.33 -2.06
C TYR A 423 -7.91 -18.77 -2.51
N TYR A 424 -8.19 -19.69 -1.59
CA TYR A 424 -8.49 -21.08 -1.93
C TYR A 424 -9.71 -21.13 -2.85
N SER A 425 -10.77 -20.40 -2.49
CA SER A 425 -11.97 -20.27 -3.31
C SER A 425 -11.66 -19.76 -4.72
N PHE A 426 -10.80 -18.74 -4.85
CA PHE A 426 -10.51 -18.10 -6.12
C PHE A 426 -9.65 -18.97 -7.05
N ASN A 427 -8.69 -19.70 -6.50
CA ASN A 427 -7.71 -20.46 -7.28
C ASN A 427 -8.16 -21.88 -7.63
N HIS A 428 -9.10 -22.45 -6.88
CA HIS A 428 -9.49 -23.86 -7.03
C HIS A 428 -10.95 -24.03 -7.48
N ALA A 429 -11.70 -22.94 -7.61
CA ALA A 429 -13.03 -22.99 -8.21
C ALA A 429 -12.93 -23.53 -9.65
N PRO A 430 -13.75 -24.52 -10.05
CA PRO A 430 -13.74 -25.04 -11.40
C PRO A 430 -13.92 -23.93 -12.44
N PRO A 431 -13.19 -23.95 -13.58
CA PRO A 431 -13.41 -23.01 -14.67
C PRO A 431 -14.88 -23.02 -15.11
N GLY A 432 -15.52 -21.85 -15.15
CA GLY A 432 -16.94 -21.72 -15.49
C GLY A 432 -17.89 -21.74 -14.30
N SER A 433 -17.43 -22.12 -13.11
CA SER A 433 -18.18 -21.89 -11.88
C SER A 433 -18.15 -20.38 -11.57
N GLY A 434 -19.31 -19.72 -11.59
CA GLY A 434 -19.39 -18.27 -11.33
C GLY A 434 -18.72 -17.93 -9.99
N LYS A 435 -18.08 -16.76 -9.86
CA LYS A 435 -17.39 -16.35 -8.62
C LYS A 435 -18.27 -16.62 -7.38
N GLY A 436 -17.86 -17.62 -6.61
CA GLY A 436 -18.59 -18.11 -5.45
C GLY A 436 -19.62 -19.20 -5.77
N ASP A 437 -19.20 -20.24 -6.47
CA ASP A 437 -19.98 -21.47 -6.55
C ASP A 437 -20.25 -22.03 -5.14
N ARG A 438 -21.52 -22.32 -4.90
CA ARG A 438 -22.04 -22.79 -3.61
C ARG A 438 -21.52 -24.20 -3.31
N GLU A 439 -21.51 -25.08 -4.30
CA GLU A 439 -21.05 -26.47 -4.09
C GLU A 439 -19.54 -26.51 -3.84
N PHE A 440 -18.76 -25.65 -4.52
CA PHE A 440 -17.34 -25.55 -4.26
C PHE A 440 -17.03 -25.08 -2.83
N LEU A 441 -17.79 -24.11 -2.30
CA LEU A 441 -17.63 -23.69 -0.91
C LEU A 441 -17.98 -24.82 0.07
N LEU A 442 -19.06 -25.56 -0.20
CA LEU A 442 -19.46 -26.72 0.62
C LEU A 442 -18.36 -27.79 0.62
N GLU A 443 -17.81 -28.13 -0.54
CA GLU A 443 -16.69 -29.04 -0.65
C GLU A 443 -15.46 -28.52 0.10
N MET A 444 -15.09 -27.25 -0.08
CA MET A 444 -13.94 -26.65 0.61
C MET A 444 -14.07 -26.78 2.12
N VAL A 445 -15.27 -26.56 2.67
CA VAL A 445 -15.52 -26.65 4.11
C VAL A 445 -15.55 -28.10 4.60
N GLN A 446 -16.02 -29.03 3.77
CA GLN A 446 -16.07 -30.46 4.06
C GLN A 446 -14.74 -31.18 3.84
N ARG A 447 -13.80 -30.58 3.10
CA ARG A 447 -12.53 -31.22 2.76
C ARG A 447 -11.64 -31.40 4.00
N PRO A 448 -10.83 -32.48 4.02
CA PRO A 448 -9.81 -32.72 5.04
C PRO A 448 -8.85 -31.54 5.24
N PHE A 449 -8.68 -30.69 4.23
CA PHE A 449 -7.82 -29.50 4.27
C PHE A 449 -8.09 -28.61 5.49
N LEU A 450 -9.36 -28.34 5.82
CA LEU A 450 -9.67 -27.53 7.00
C LEU A 450 -9.44 -28.31 8.29
N SER A 451 -9.80 -29.60 8.36
CA SER A 451 -9.53 -30.43 9.54
C SER A 451 -8.04 -30.66 9.79
N ASP A 452 -7.21 -30.57 8.77
CA ASP A 452 -5.75 -30.75 8.87
C ASP A 452 -5.02 -29.45 9.23
N ILE A 453 -5.62 -28.30 8.93
CA ILE A 453 -5.04 -26.98 9.19
C ILE A 453 -5.54 -26.40 10.50
N LEU A 454 -6.85 -26.48 10.79
CA LEU A 454 -7.46 -25.90 11.99
C LEU A 454 -6.69 -26.28 13.27
N PRO A 455 -6.43 -27.57 13.57
CA PRO A 455 -5.71 -27.95 14.79
C PRO A 455 -4.28 -27.41 14.89
N LYS A 456 -3.66 -27.01 13.76
CA LYS A 456 -2.30 -26.48 13.69
C LYS A 456 -2.27 -24.95 13.84
N LEU A 457 -3.41 -24.29 13.75
CA LEU A 457 -3.54 -22.85 13.98
C LEU A 457 -3.59 -22.54 15.48
N SER A 458 -3.15 -21.35 15.88
CA SER A 458 -3.33 -20.86 17.25
C SER A 458 -4.82 -20.67 17.56
N GLY A 459 -5.23 -20.65 18.84
CA GLY A 459 -6.63 -20.48 19.22
C GLY A 459 -7.30 -19.24 18.57
N ASP A 460 -6.60 -18.11 18.57
CA ASP A 460 -7.06 -16.86 17.93
C ASP A 460 -7.21 -17.03 16.40
N ASP A 461 -6.24 -17.68 15.76
CA ASP A 461 -6.23 -17.94 14.32
C ASP A 461 -7.38 -18.88 13.91
N GLN A 462 -7.63 -19.92 14.71
CA GLN A 462 -8.78 -20.82 14.54
C GLN A 462 -10.10 -20.05 14.67
N GLN A 463 -10.18 -19.13 15.65
CA GLN A 463 -11.37 -18.33 15.88
C GLN A 463 -11.68 -17.44 14.67
N GLU A 464 -10.68 -16.75 14.13
CA GLU A 464 -10.85 -15.83 13.00
C GLU A 464 -11.14 -16.57 11.68
N LEU A 465 -10.48 -17.71 11.43
CA LEU A 465 -10.80 -18.58 10.30
C LEU A 465 -12.24 -19.07 10.38
N SER A 466 -12.67 -19.54 11.56
CA SER A 466 -14.01 -20.06 11.80
C SER A 466 -15.09 -19.00 11.55
N ARG A 467 -14.83 -17.76 12.00
CA ARG A 467 -15.69 -16.60 11.75
C ARG A 467 -15.80 -16.28 10.27
N THR A 468 -14.68 -16.28 9.54
CA THR A 468 -14.66 -16.03 8.10
C THR A 468 -15.48 -17.09 7.34
N LEU A 469 -15.32 -18.36 7.71
CA LEU A 469 -16.09 -19.46 7.14
C LEU A 469 -17.60 -19.31 7.40
N ALA A 470 -18.00 -18.97 8.63
CA ALA A 470 -19.40 -18.70 8.98
C ALA A 470 -20.00 -17.57 8.10
N VAL A 471 -19.24 -16.48 7.88
CA VAL A 471 -19.67 -15.37 7.02
C VAL A 471 -19.80 -15.80 5.56
N MET A 472 -18.88 -16.62 5.03
CA MET A 472 -18.95 -17.12 3.65
C MET A 472 -20.13 -18.07 3.45
N LEU A 473 -20.34 -19.01 4.39
CA LEU A 473 -21.47 -19.93 4.41
C LEU A 473 -22.80 -19.18 4.41
N ALA A 474 -22.94 -18.14 5.25
CA ALA A 474 -24.15 -17.33 5.32
C ALA A 474 -24.49 -16.63 3.99
N ARG A 475 -23.49 -16.17 3.24
CA ARG A 475 -23.71 -15.54 1.92
C ARG A 475 -24.23 -16.55 0.88
N LYS A 476 -23.92 -17.83 1.05
CA LYS A 476 -24.29 -18.93 0.13
C LYS A 476 -25.51 -19.72 0.59
N ALA A 477 -25.99 -19.48 1.80
CA ALA A 477 -27.23 -20.07 2.29
C ALA A 477 -28.44 -19.71 1.40
N PRO A 478 -29.31 -20.67 1.10
CA PRO A 478 -30.58 -20.40 0.45
C PRO A 478 -31.49 -19.62 1.42
N LEU A 479 -32.24 -18.67 0.88
CA LEU A 479 -33.15 -17.81 1.65
C LEU A 479 -34.64 -18.13 1.40
N ASN A 480 -34.92 -19.16 0.59
CA ASN A 480 -36.27 -19.55 0.18
C ASN A 480 -36.79 -20.78 0.95
N GLY A 481 -36.18 -21.12 2.09
CA GLY A 481 -36.66 -22.24 2.91
C GLY A 481 -36.40 -23.64 2.34
N GLN A 482 -35.44 -23.80 1.42
CA GLN A 482 -34.90 -25.12 1.09
C GLN A 482 -34.22 -25.73 2.33
N ALA A 483 -35.03 -26.40 3.15
CA ALA A 483 -34.68 -26.73 4.54
C ALA A 483 -33.51 -27.71 4.65
N GLU A 484 -33.40 -28.66 3.71
CA GLU A 484 -32.31 -29.64 3.65
C GLU A 484 -30.98 -28.97 3.31
N ASP A 485 -31.02 -28.15 2.26
CA ASP A 485 -29.90 -27.40 1.73
C ASP A 485 -29.36 -26.35 2.72
N PHE A 486 -30.25 -25.67 3.42
CA PHE A 486 -29.90 -24.79 4.53
C PHE A 486 -29.29 -25.59 5.68
N ALA A 487 -29.89 -26.71 6.09
CA ALA A 487 -29.37 -27.55 7.16
C ALA A 487 -27.97 -28.10 6.83
N ARG A 488 -27.70 -28.42 5.54
CA ARG A 488 -26.39 -28.84 5.08
C ARG A 488 -25.34 -27.75 5.29
N ILE A 489 -25.66 -26.49 4.96
CA ILE A 489 -24.76 -25.34 5.19
C ILE A 489 -24.61 -25.04 6.68
N GLU A 490 -25.71 -25.06 7.43
CA GLU A 490 -25.74 -24.77 8.87
C GLU A 490 -24.85 -25.74 9.66
N ARG A 491 -24.88 -27.04 9.32
CA ARG A 491 -24.01 -28.07 9.95
C ARG A 491 -22.52 -27.83 9.73
N LEU A 492 -22.15 -27.03 8.73
CA LEU A 492 -20.76 -26.68 8.43
C LEU A 492 -20.32 -25.38 9.11
N VAL A 493 -21.23 -24.67 9.78
CA VAL A 493 -20.88 -23.50 10.58
C VAL A 493 -20.06 -23.97 11.78
N PRO A 494 -18.84 -23.42 11.99
CA PRO A 494 -18.02 -23.81 13.13
C PRO A 494 -18.76 -23.61 14.47
N PRO A 495 -18.64 -24.53 15.43
CA PRO A 495 -19.30 -24.41 16.73
C PRO A 495 -18.97 -23.08 17.42
N GLY A 496 -19.99 -22.41 17.97
CA GLY A 496 -19.85 -21.09 18.60
C GLY A 496 -19.87 -19.90 17.62
N PHE A 497 -20.01 -20.13 16.31
CA PHE A 497 -20.10 -19.09 15.29
C PHE A 497 -21.46 -18.99 14.60
N ASP A 498 -22.46 -19.72 15.09
CA ASP A 498 -23.87 -19.66 14.66
C ASP A 498 -24.38 -18.21 14.64
N ARG A 499 -24.01 -17.42 15.65
CA ARG A 499 -24.46 -16.04 15.77
C ARG A 499 -23.98 -15.16 14.62
N TYR A 500 -22.73 -15.33 14.20
CA TYR A 500 -22.16 -14.63 13.03
C TYR A 500 -22.84 -15.05 11.74
N PHE A 501 -23.07 -16.36 11.60
CA PHE A 501 -23.77 -16.93 10.45
C PHE A 501 -25.17 -16.35 10.32
N TYR A 502 -25.97 -16.38 11.37
CA TYR A 502 -27.36 -15.90 11.35
C TYR A 502 -27.49 -14.39 11.18
N TYR A 503 -26.66 -13.60 11.86
CA TYR A 503 -26.60 -12.16 11.62
C TYR A 503 -26.23 -11.86 10.15
N ARG A 504 -25.23 -12.56 9.59
CA ARG A 504 -24.82 -12.38 8.19
C ARG A 504 -25.86 -12.88 7.18
N LEU A 505 -26.63 -13.92 7.53
CA LEU A 505 -27.75 -14.41 6.73
C LEU A 505 -28.79 -13.30 6.53
N GLY A 506 -29.10 -12.56 7.61
CA GLY A 506 -29.94 -11.37 7.55
C GLY A 506 -29.42 -10.28 6.61
N LYS A 507 -28.12 -9.95 6.70
CA LYS A 507 -27.50 -8.99 5.76
C LYS A 507 -27.63 -9.46 4.31
N THR A 508 -27.46 -10.76 4.08
CA THR A 508 -27.57 -11.37 2.75
C THR A 508 -29.00 -11.27 2.21
N ALA A 509 -30.01 -11.42 3.07
CA ALA A 509 -31.41 -11.21 2.69
C ALA A 509 -31.69 -9.79 2.21
N VAL A 510 -31.16 -8.78 2.91
CA VAL A 510 -31.23 -7.39 2.45
C VAL A 510 -30.52 -7.20 1.10
N VAL A 511 -29.34 -7.78 0.91
CA VAL A 511 -28.62 -7.66 -0.37
C VAL A 511 -29.44 -8.22 -1.55
N ARG A 512 -30.23 -9.29 -1.33
CA ARG A 512 -31.11 -9.87 -2.36
C ARG A 512 -32.43 -9.10 -2.52
N HIS A 513 -32.95 -8.52 -1.44
CA HIS A 513 -34.22 -7.79 -1.39
C HIS A 513 -34.03 -6.33 -0.97
N ARG A 514 -33.12 -5.61 -1.65
CA ARG A 514 -32.63 -4.29 -1.19
C ARG A 514 -33.72 -3.28 -0.93
N ASN A 515 -34.78 -3.28 -1.73
CA ASN A 515 -35.86 -2.29 -1.66
C ASN A 515 -37.15 -2.86 -1.05
N GLU A 516 -37.13 -4.11 -0.58
CA GLU A 516 -38.32 -4.84 -0.15
C GLU A 516 -38.08 -5.44 1.23
N LEU A 517 -38.05 -4.59 2.26
CA LEU A 517 -37.84 -5.01 3.64
C LEU A 517 -38.79 -6.17 4.07
N PRO A 518 -40.10 -6.16 3.73
CA PRO A 518 -40.97 -7.30 4.02
C PRO A 518 -40.49 -8.61 3.40
N ASN A 519 -39.93 -8.55 2.19
CA ASN A 519 -39.40 -9.74 1.50
C ASN A 519 -38.08 -10.20 2.13
N ALA A 520 -37.21 -9.29 2.55
CA ALA A 520 -36.01 -9.66 3.32
C ALA A 520 -36.38 -10.37 4.64
N VAL A 521 -37.38 -9.86 5.36
CA VAL A 521 -37.90 -10.46 6.61
C VAL A 521 -38.54 -11.82 6.35
N ALA A 522 -39.38 -11.93 5.30
CA ALA A 522 -39.99 -13.18 4.90
C ALA A 522 -38.94 -14.24 4.52
N ALA A 523 -37.87 -13.83 3.85
CA ALA A 523 -36.77 -14.68 3.42
C ALA A 523 -35.96 -15.31 4.58
N VAL A 524 -36.06 -14.79 5.81
CA VAL A 524 -35.44 -15.41 6.99
C VAL A 524 -36.47 -15.99 7.97
N LYS A 525 -37.75 -15.98 7.62
CA LYS A 525 -38.83 -16.45 8.50
C LYS A 525 -38.72 -17.93 8.86
N PHE A 526 -38.22 -18.75 7.93
CA PHE A 526 -38.02 -20.18 8.17
C PHE A 526 -37.01 -20.46 9.31
N VAL A 527 -36.09 -19.53 9.58
CA VAL A 527 -35.10 -19.65 10.68
C VAL A 527 -35.79 -19.69 12.04
N ARG A 528 -37.01 -19.13 12.16
CA ARG A 528 -37.81 -19.17 13.40
C ARG A 528 -38.10 -20.60 13.86
N HIS A 529 -38.24 -21.54 12.93
CA HIS A 529 -38.45 -22.96 13.23
C HIS A 529 -37.17 -23.67 13.70
N ARG A 530 -36.00 -23.08 13.48
CA ARG A 530 -34.71 -23.61 13.95
C ARG A 530 -34.40 -23.16 15.36
N SER A 531 -34.44 -21.85 15.58
CA SER A 531 -34.21 -21.25 16.89
C SER A 531 -34.77 -19.83 16.92
N PRO A 532 -35.53 -19.45 17.97
CA PRO A 532 -35.96 -18.07 18.17
C PRO A 532 -34.78 -17.08 18.18
N THR A 533 -33.66 -17.46 18.80
CA THR A 533 -32.43 -16.65 18.86
C THR A 533 -31.82 -16.48 17.48
N ALA A 534 -31.75 -17.55 16.67
CA ALA A 534 -31.22 -17.49 15.32
C ALA A 534 -32.06 -16.56 14.41
N HIS A 535 -33.37 -16.65 14.53
CA HIS A 535 -34.28 -15.78 13.78
C HIS A 535 -34.15 -14.33 14.21
N HIS A 536 -34.08 -14.07 15.51
CA HIS A 536 -33.83 -12.74 16.05
C HIS A 536 -32.52 -12.15 15.49
N LEU A 537 -31.41 -12.90 15.52
CA LEU A 537 -30.14 -12.44 14.96
C LEU A 537 -30.21 -12.15 13.45
N ALA A 538 -30.94 -12.96 12.69
CA ALA A 538 -31.18 -12.69 11.28
C ALA A 538 -31.98 -11.39 11.07
N LEU A 539 -33.00 -11.12 11.89
CA LEU A 539 -33.74 -9.86 11.85
C LEU A 539 -32.85 -8.67 12.22
N VAL A 540 -31.99 -8.79 13.25
CA VAL A 540 -31.00 -7.77 13.60
C VAL A 540 -30.09 -7.46 12.40
N GLY A 541 -29.60 -8.51 11.72
CA GLY A 541 -28.79 -8.37 10.51
C GLY A 541 -29.51 -7.64 9.37
N ILE A 542 -30.81 -7.90 9.19
CA ILE A 542 -31.66 -7.21 8.22
C ILE A 542 -31.75 -5.73 8.57
N TYR A 543 -32.29 -5.41 9.75
CA TYR A 543 -32.59 -4.02 10.12
C TYR A 543 -31.33 -3.14 10.19
N ARG A 544 -30.18 -3.68 10.61
CA ARG A 544 -28.91 -2.90 10.61
C ARG A 544 -28.32 -2.69 9.22
N SER A 545 -28.55 -3.61 8.28
CA SER A 545 -28.00 -3.49 6.92
C SER A 545 -28.90 -2.72 5.97
N TRP A 546 -30.19 -2.69 6.25
CA TRP A 546 -31.20 -2.11 5.40
C TRP A 546 -30.93 -0.63 5.06
N PRO A 547 -30.62 0.27 6.03
CA PRO A 547 -30.34 1.67 5.72
C PRO A 547 -29.09 1.90 4.85
N ASN A 548 -28.16 0.96 4.84
CA ASN A 548 -26.92 1.06 4.07
C ASN A 548 -27.06 0.55 2.64
N LEU A 549 -28.07 -0.27 2.35
CA LEU A 549 -28.21 -1.03 1.10
C LEU A 549 -29.49 -0.73 0.33
N ALA A 550 -30.51 -0.18 0.99
CA ALA A 550 -31.79 0.13 0.39
C ALA A 550 -31.80 1.52 -0.23
N TYR A 551 -32.42 1.66 -1.40
CA TYR A 551 -32.76 2.96 -1.97
C TYR A 551 -34.12 3.36 -1.44
N LEU A 552 -34.14 4.06 -0.31
CA LEU A 552 -35.37 4.53 0.32
C LEU A 552 -35.47 6.05 0.22
N ASP A 553 -36.69 6.54 0.07
CA ASP A 553 -37.01 7.91 0.39
C ASP A 553 -36.84 8.09 1.91
N ALA A 554 -35.77 8.79 2.28
CA ALA A 554 -35.40 9.06 3.66
C ALA A 554 -35.97 10.40 4.16
N SER A 555 -36.92 11.00 3.42
CA SER A 555 -37.59 12.21 3.88
C SER A 555 -38.30 11.97 5.23
N PRO A 556 -38.33 12.99 6.11
CA PRO A 556 -39.06 12.90 7.38
C PRO A 556 -40.51 12.44 7.19
N GLU A 557 -41.16 12.89 6.11
CA GLU A 557 -42.52 12.54 5.75
C GLU A 557 -42.66 11.07 5.37
N ALA A 558 -41.74 10.52 4.57
CA ALA A 558 -41.74 9.09 4.24
C ALA A 558 -41.50 8.22 5.48
N LEU A 559 -40.63 8.67 6.39
CA LEU A 559 -40.31 7.96 7.64
C LEU A 559 -41.48 7.94 8.64
N LEU A 560 -42.19 9.07 8.79
CA LEU A 560 -43.38 9.15 9.65
C LEU A 560 -44.53 8.28 9.16
N ASN A 561 -44.63 8.09 7.84
CA ASN A 561 -45.67 7.30 7.19
C ASN A 561 -45.26 5.85 6.91
N ALA A 562 -44.04 5.44 7.28
CA ALA A 562 -43.56 4.08 7.05
C ALA A 562 -44.43 3.08 7.85
N PRO A 563 -44.93 2.00 7.20
CA PRO A 563 -45.98 1.16 7.77
C PRO A 563 -45.61 0.54 9.13
N ALA A 564 -46.49 0.74 10.12
CA ALA A 564 -46.31 0.38 11.53
C ALA A 564 -46.54 -1.12 11.86
N GLY A 565 -46.59 -2.01 10.87
CA GLY A 565 -46.91 -3.43 11.04
C GLY A 565 -45.75 -4.29 11.54
N VAL A 566 -44.96 -3.80 12.50
CA VAL A 566 -43.78 -4.51 13.03
C VAL A 566 -44.15 -5.17 14.34
N THR A 567 -43.84 -6.46 14.50
CA THR A 567 -44.15 -7.15 15.76
C THR A 567 -43.39 -6.50 16.93
N PRO A 568 -43.95 -6.49 18.15
CA PRO A 568 -43.32 -5.83 19.30
C PRO A 568 -41.88 -6.26 19.55
N GLU A 569 -41.54 -7.52 19.25
CA GLU A 569 -40.21 -8.08 19.47
C GLU A 569 -39.13 -7.46 18.58
N VAL A 570 -39.50 -6.92 17.41
CA VAL A 570 -38.53 -6.30 16.48
C VAL A 570 -38.75 -4.82 16.24
N SER A 571 -39.77 -4.25 16.89
CA SER A 571 -40.01 -2.80 16.95
C SER A 571 -38.75 -2.01 17.31
N PRO A 572 -37.96 -2.37 18.35
CA PRO A 572 -36.72 -1.65 18.68
C PRO A 572 -35.70 -1.60 17.53
N HIS A 573 -35.55 -2.69 16.78
CA HIS A 573 -34.58 -2.77 15.68
C HIS A 573 -35.05 -1.99 14.45
N TYR A 574 -36.35 -2.04 14.17
CA TYR A 574 -36.96 -1.28 13.08
C TYR A 574 -36.82 0.23 13.31
N TRP A 575 -37.21 0.72 14.49
CA TRP A 575 -37.09 2.14 14.81
C TRP A 575 -35.63 2.63 14.85
N ARG A 576 -34.71 1.77 15.28
CA ARG A 576 -33.28 2.05 15.18
C ARG A 576 -32.80 2.16 13.73
N ALA A 577 -33.26 1.27 12.84
CA ALA A 577 -32.93 1.34 11.43
C ALA A 577 -33.49 2.62 10.77
N LEU A 578 -34.72 3.02 11.11
CA LEU A 578 -35.31 4.28 10.64
C LEU A 578 -34.52 5.49 11.14
N GLY A 579 -34.12 5.49 12.42
CA GLY A 579 -33.26 6.55 12.97
C GLY A 579 -31.92 6.64 12.24
N LEU A 580 -31.29 5.50 11.93
CA LEU A 580 -30.05 5.47 11.16
C LEU A 580 -30.25 6.06 9.76
N LEU A 581 -31.34 5.70 9.07
CA LEU A 581 -31.67 6.23 7.75
C LEU A 581 -31.90 7.75 7.78
N ALA A 582 -32.68 8.23 8.76
CA ALA A 582 -32.99 9.64 8.94
C ALA A 582 -31.72 10.45 9.23
N GLY A 583 -30.92 9.97 10.19
CA GLY A 583 -29.65 10.60 10.56
C GLY A 583 -28.70 10.67 9.38
N ARG A 584 -28.62 9.60 8.57
CA ARG A 584 -27.79 9.56 7.36
C ARG A 584 -28.21 10.63 6.37
N TYR A 585 -29.49 10.67 6.03
CA TYR A 585 -30.04 11.61 5.07
C TYR A 585 -29.82 13.06 5.50
N TRP A 586 -30.13 13.39 6.76
CA TRP A 586 -29.92 14.73 7.28
C TRP A 586 -28.45 15.12 7.32
N TYR A 587 -27.58 14.21 7.79
CA TYR A 587 -26.16 14.51 7.87
C TYR A 587 -25.49 14.62 6.50
N GLU A 588 -25.77 13.72 5.56
CA GLU A 588 -25.23 13.79 4.18
C GLU A 588 -25.73 15.04 3.44
N LYS A 589 -26.98 15.45 3.66
CA LYS A 589 -27.58 16.63 3.03
C LYS A 589 -27.00 17.95 3.54
N ASP A 590 -26.80 18.05 4.85
CA ASP A 590 -26.44 19.31 5.51
C ASP A 590 -24.96 19.42 5.92
N GLN A 591 -24.25 18.28 6.03
CA GLN A 591 -22.87 18.17 6.53
C GLN A 591 -22.62 18.96 7.82
N SER A 592 -23.61 19.00 8.72
CA SER A 592 -23.59 19.87 9.90
C SER A 592 -24.33 19.23 11.09
N LEU A 593 -23.61 19.07 12.21
CA LEU A 593 -24.18 18.54 13.45
C LEU A 593 -25.23 19.46 14.08
N SER A 594 -25.06 20.78 13.96
CA SER A 594 -26.05 21.74 14.48
C SER A 594 -27.37 21.66 13.71
N ARG A 595 -27.33 21.46 12.39
CA ARG A 595 -28.53 21.23 11.57
C ARG A 595 -29.17 19.88 11.85
N LEU A 596 -28.37 18.82 12.04
CA LEU A 596 -28.89 17.52 12.47
C LEU A 596 -29.63 17.62 13.80
N SER A 597 -29.07 18.37 14.78
CA SER A 597 -29.74 18.63 16.06
C SER A 597 -31.09 19.34 15.87
N ALA A 598 -31.17 20.31 14.95
CA ALA A 598 -32.44 20.98 14.63
C ALA A 598 -33.47 20.01 14.03
N HIS A 599 -33.06 19.13 13.09
CA HIS A 599 -33.95 18.09 12.55
C HIS A 599 -34.47 17.14 13.64
N LEU A 600 -33.61 16.72 14.58
CA LEU A 600 -34.03 15.88 15.70
C LEU A 600 -35.03 16.57 16.62
N GLN A 601 -34.84 17.85 16.93
CA GLN A 601 -35.75 18.62 17.77
C GLN A 601 -37.16 18.75 17.17
N VAL A 602 -37.28 18.73 15.84
CA VAL A 602 -38.57 18.76 15.15
C VAL A 602 -39.16 17.35 15.01
N PHE A 603 -38.33 16.35 14.71
CA PHE A 603 -38.78 15.00 14.38
C PHE A 603 -39.11 14.16 15.62
N VAL A 604 -38.23 14.12 16.62
CA VAL A 604 -38.33 13.20 17.76
C VAL A 604 -39.61 13.42 18.58
N PRO A 605 -40.06 14.66 18.88
CA PRO A 605 -41.30 14.87 19.63
C PRO A 605 -42.57 14.39 18.93
N ARG A 606 -42.51 14.14 17.62
CA ARG A 606 -43.64 13.62 16.83
C ARG A 606 -43.79 12.10 16.93
N LEU A 607 -42.82 11.42 17.52
CA LEU A 607 -42.81 9.98 17.70
C LEU A 607 -43.40 9.59 19.07
N ASP A 608 -43.94 8.38 19.15
CA ASP A 608 -44.34 7.79 20.42
C ASP A 608 -43.14 7.74 21.40
N PRO A 609 -43.30 8.17 22.67
CA PRO A 609 -42.21 8.18 23.63
C PRO A 609 -41.48 6.82 23.78
N SER A 610 -42.17 5.70 23.59
CA SER A 610 -41.59 4.36 23.69
C SER A 610 -40.56 4.04 22.59
N VAL A 611 -40.59 4.77 21.46
CA VAL A 611 -39.71 4.53 20.31
C VAL A 611 -38.65 5.60 20.10
N GLN A 612 -38.80 6.77 20.74
CA GLN A 612 -37.87 7.90 20.61
C GLN A 612 -36.42 7.50 20.89
N ARG A 613 -36.19 6.72 21.95
CA ARG A 613 -34.85 6.23 22.32
C ARG A 613 -34.22 5.40 21.20
N TYR A 614 -34.97 4.51 20.55
CA TYR A 614 -34.44 3.65 19.50
C TYR A 614 -34.09 4.42 18.23
N VAL A 615 -34.90 5.42 17.87
CA VAL A 615 -34.58 6.34 16.77
C VAL A 615 -33.29 7.10 17.04
N LEU A 616 -33.14 7.65 18.26
CA LEU A 616 -31.91 8.34 18.67
C LEU A 616 -30.69 7.40 18.65
N GLN A 617 -30.84 6.16 19.10
CA GLN A 617 -29.78 5.15 18.95
C GLN A 617 -29.40 4.92 17.48
N GLY A 618 -30.37 4.93 16.57
CA GLY A 618 -30.11 4.80 15.14
C GLY A 618 -29.26 5.94 14.59
N VAL A 619 -29.62 7.17 14.96
CA VAL A 619 -28.88 8.38 14.58
C VAL A 619 -27.48 8.35 15.18
N GLY A 620 -27.34 7.94 16.44
CA GLY A 620 -26.03 7.76 17.08
C GLY A 620 -25.12 6.77 16.36
N GLN A 621 -25.68 5.68 15.82
CA GLN A 621 -24.92 4.71 15.02
C GLN A 621 -24.39 5.31 13.72
N VAL A 622 -25.20 6.11 13.01
CA VAL A 622 -24.73 6.72 11.76
C VAL A 622 -23.64 7.75 12.03
N LEU A 623 -23.76 8.50 13.12
CA LEU A 623 -22.77 9.48 13.52
C LEU A 623 -21.43 8.80 13.79
N PHE A 624 -21.40 7.66 14.46
CA PHE A 624 -20.18 6.86 14.57
C PHE A 624 -19.62 6.48 13.18
N ALA A 625 -20.45 5.94 12.28
CA ALA A 625 -19.99 5.46 10.97
C ALA A 625 -19.49 6.58 10.04
N SER A 626 -20.13 7.75 10.07
CA SER A 626 -19.79 8.90 9.23
C SER A 626 -18.66 9.76 9.78
N LEU A 627 -18.46 9.78 11.10
CA LEU A 627 -17.56 10.73 11.76
C LEU A 627 -16.30 10.11 12.36
N SER A 628 -16.29 8.80 12.66
CA SER A 628 -15.12 8.12 13.25
C SER A 628 -13.87 8.11 12.34
N ALA A 629 -14.03 8.46 11.06
CA ALA A 629 -12.93 8.47 10.11
C ALA A 629 -12.09 9.77 10.14
N ASP A 630 -12.68 10.93 10.44
CA ASP A 630 -12.11 12.20 9.93
C ASP A 630 -11.92 13.36 10.94
N ASP A 631 -12.50 13.39 12.16
CA ASP A 631 -12.26 14.55 13.05
C ASP A 631 -12.38 14.30 14.57
N TRP A 632 -11.56 15.00 15.36
CA TRP A 632 -11.52 14.84 16.83
C TRP A 632 -12.34 15.90 17.58
N ASP A 633 -12.69 17.01 16.92
CA ASP A 633 -13.47 18.11 17.53
C ASP A 633 -14.96 17.76 17.72
N LEU A 634 -15.37 16.59 17.23
CA LEU A 634 -16.76 16.13 17.17
C LEU A 634 -17.36 15.73 18.52
N ALA A 635 -16.56 15.25 19.47
CA ALA A 635 -17.06 14.86 20.79
C ALA A 635 -17.71 16.07 21.50
N ALA A 636 -17.06 17.23 21.41
CA ALA A 636 -17.57 18.47 22.00
C ALA A 636 -18.87 18.95 21.33
N GLU A 637 -19.03 18.74 20.02
CA GLU A 637 -20.25 19.11 19.31
C GLU A 637 -21.43 18.18 19.64
N LEU A 638 -21.19 16.87 19.75
CA LEU A 638 -22.22 15.92 20.14
C LEU A 638 -22.70 16.17 21.59
N GLU A 639 -21.82 16.60 22.47
CA GLU A 639 -22.17 17.00 23.84
C GLU A 639 -22.95 18.33 23.93
N ARG A 640 -23.12 19.07 22.82
CA ARG A 640 -24.00 20.24 22.75
C ARG A 640 -25.44 19.89 22.35
N PHE A 641 -25.73 18.64 21.98
CA PHE A 641 -27.11 18.22 21.73
C PHE A 641 -27.94 18.35 23.00
N PRO A 642 -29.27 18.59 22.92
CA PRO A 642 -30.13 18.63 24.09
C PRO A 642 -29.94 17.41 24.99
N HIS A 643 -29.85 17.60 26.31
CA HIS A 643 -29.59 16.51 27.26
C HIS A 643 -30.58 15.34 27.14
N ALA A 644 -31.84 15.61 26.74
CA ALA A 644 -32.84 14.58 26.50
C ALA A 644 -32.49 13.60 25.36
N TYR A 645 -31.58 13.98 24.45
CA TYR A 645 -31.20 13.19 23.28
C TYR A 645 -29.84 12.53 23.41
N GLN A 646 -28.96 13.10 24.25
CA GLN A 646 -27.57 12.67 24.40
C GLN A 646 -27.47 11.18 24.75
N ASP A 647 -28.22 10.71 25.74
CA ASP A 647 -28.11 9.32 26.20
C ASP A 647 -28.49 8.33 25.08
N GLY A 648 -29.55 8.61 24.31
CA GLY A 648 -29.93 7.79 23.15
C GLY A 648 -28.89 7.80 22.02
N LEU A 649 -28.33 8.97 21.69
CA LEU A 649 -27.29 9.12 20.67
C LEU A 649 -26.00 8.38 21.09
N MET A 650 -25.57 8.54 22.33
CA MET A 650 -24.37 7.91 22.88
C MET A 650 -24.51 6.39 22.99
N GLU A 651 -25.68 5.90 23.37
CA GLU A 651 -25.98 4.46 23.29
C GLU A 651 -25.91 3.95 21.85
N GLY A 652 -26.45 4.70 20.90
CA GLY A 652 -26.32 4.42 19.47
C GLY A 652 -24.86 4.29 19.03
N TRP A 653 -24.04 5.26 19.41
CA TRP A 653 -22.60 5.26 19.17
C TRP A 653 -21.93 4.00 19.73
N GLY A 654 -22.22 3.66 21.00
CA GLY A 654 -21.75 2.44 21.64
C GLY A 654 -22.18 1.15 20.94
N MET A 655 -23.41 1.11 20.41
CA MET A 655 -23.89 -0.02 19.63
C MET A 655 -23.21 -0.17 18.27
N ALA A 656 -22.79 0.93 17.64
CA ALA A 656 -22.01 0.88 16.41
C ALA A 656 -20.58 0.42 16.69
N LEU A 657 -19.98 0.90 17.78
CA LEU A 657 -18.67 0.45 18.25
C LEU A 657 -18.66 -1.05 18.61
N GLY A 658 -19.68 -1.53 19.32
CA GLY A 658 -19.85 -2.97 19.59
C GLY A 658 -20.02 -3.79 18.31
N GLU A 659 -20.75 -3.26 17.32
CA GLU A 659 -20.88 -3.90 16.01
C GLU A 659 -19.55 -3.95 15.27
N ASP A 660 -18.78 -2.87 15.28
CA ASP A 660 -17.45 -2.83 14.69
C ASP A 660 -16.51 -3.83 15.38
N GLU A 661 -16.45 -3.87 16.71
CA GLU A 661 -15.62 -4.87 17.41
C GLU A 661 -16.03 -6.32 17.12
N VAL A 662 -17.34 -6.60 17.08
CA VAL A 662 -17.85 -7.95 16.81
C VAL A 662 -17.73 -8.33 15.34
N PHE A 663 -17.82 -7.40 14.38
CA PHE A 663 -17.85 -7.70 12.93
C PHE A 663 -16.65 -7.20 12.11
N SER A 664 -15.71 -6.48 12.72
CA SER A 664 -14.45 -6.08 12.11
C SER A 664 -13.56 -7.29 11.88
N PRO A 665 -12.92 -7.43 10.70
CA PRO A 665 -11.96 -8.51 10.45
C PRO A 665 -10.68 -8.37 11.30
N HIS A 666 -10.60 -7.37 12.17
CA HIS A 666 -9.48 -7.14 13.05
C HIS A 666 -9.85 -7.52 14.49
N PRO A 667 -8.94 -8.16 15.25
CA PRO A 667 -9.22 -8.68 16.60
C PRO A 667 -9.18 -7.57 17.66
N TRP A 668 -10.05 -6.58 17.52
CA TRP A 668 -10.06 -5.39 18.37
C TRP A 668 -11.16 -5.60 19.39
N ARG A 669 -10.82 -6.16 20.56
CA ARG A 669 -11.79 -6.39 21.63
C ARG A 669 -11.42 -5.63 22.89
N GLY A 670 -12.44 -5.16 23.58
CA GLY A 670 -12.32 -4.58 24.92
C GLY A 670 -12.00 -3.09 24.92
N GLN A 671 -11.98 -2.51 26.12
CA GLN A 671 -11.79 -1.07 26.34
C GLN A 671 -10.36 -0.60 26.03
N GLU A 672 -9.42 -1.53 25.90
CA GLU A 672 -8.04 -1.25 25.49
C GLU A 672 -7.86 -1.29 23.96
N SER A 673 -8.93 -1.60 23.21
CA SER A 673 -8.85 -1.63 21.75
C SER A 673 -8.59 -0.22 21.21
N LEU A 674 -7.79 -0.14 20.15
CA LEU A 674 -7.50 1.15 19.51
C LEU A 674 -8.79 1.83 19.02
N SER A 675 -9.76 1.05 18.51
CA SER A 675 -11.07 1.56 18.06
C SER A 675 -11.84 2.16 19.24
N TRP A 676 -11.84 1.52 20.41
CA TRP A 676 -12.43 2.09 21.62
C TRP A 676 -11.74 3.41 22.00
N ILE A 677 -10.41 3.40 22.14
CA ILE A 677 -9.64 4.58 22.58
C ILE A 677 -9.84 5.76 21.62
N VAL A 678 -9.78 5.50 20.31
CA VAL A 678 -9.96 6.51 19.28
C VAL A 678 -11.40 7.03 19.28
N SER A 679 -12.38 6.13 19.24
CA SER A 679 -13.79 6.50 19.08
C SER A 679 -14.44 7.08 20.33
N THR A 680 -13.76 7.05 21.47
CA THR A 680 -14.28 7.56 22.75
C THR A 680 -13.48 8.72 23.32
N LYS A 681 -12.40 9.14 22.64
CA LYS A 681 -11.57 10.26 23.08
C LYS A 681 -12.38 11.57 23.06
N GLY A 682 -12.25 12.36 24.12
CA GLY A 682 -12.88 13.68 24.22
C GLY A 682 -14.31 13.67 24.75
N PHE A 683 -14.94 12.50 24.91
CA PHE A 683 -16.24 12.39 25.58
C PHE A 683 -16.11 12.52 27.11
N SER A 684 -17.11 13.15 27.72
CA SER A 684 -17.25 13.23 29.17
C SER A 684 -17.52 11.86 29.81
N ALA A 685 -17.27 11.74 31.11
CA ALA A 685 -17.53 10.52 31.86
C ALA A 685 -18.99 10.05 31.75
N ARG A 686 -19.95 10.98 31.68
CA ARG A 686 -21.37 10.66 31.49
C ARG A 686 -21.61 10.02 30.12
N SER A 687 -21.14 10.66 29.05
CA SER A 687 -21.26 10.13 27.68
C SER A 687 -20.63 8.74 27.56
N LEU A 688 -19.48 8.51 28.20
CA LEU A 688 -18.82 7.21 28.23
C LEU A 688 -19.66 6.11 28.91
N VAL A 689 -20.46 6.44 29.93
CA VAL A 689 -21.39 5.48 30.55
C VAL A 689 -22.47 5.07 29.55
N SER A 690 -23.07 6.03 28.84
CA SER A 690 -24.10 5.77 27.82
C SER A 690 -23.52 4.99 26.62
N ILE A 691 -22.29 5.29 26.18
CA ILE A 691 -21.57 4.50 25.16
C ILE A 691 -21.35 3.06 25.64
N ARG A 692 -20.87 2.85 26.87
CA ARG A 692 -20.70 1.51 27.44
C ARG A 692 -22.02 0.75 27.53
N GLN A 693 -23.10 1.43 27.92
CA GLN A 693 -24.43 0.85 27.98
C GLN A 693 -24.92 0.43 26.59
N GLY A 694 -24.74 1.29 25.58
CA GLY A 694 -25.06 0.97 24.19
C GLY A 694 -24.30 -0.25 23.67
N LYS A 695 -22.99 -0.32 23.94
CA LYS A 695 -22.17 -1.47 23.59
C LYS A 695 -22.66 -2.75 24.27
N ALA A 696 -22.90 -2.72 25.58
CA ALA A 696 -23.42 -3.87 26.32
C ALA A 696 -24.81 -4.31 25.82
N GLN A 697 -25.69 -3.35 25.47
CA GLN A 697 -26.98 -3.66 24.84
C GLN A 697 -26.81 -4.39 23.51
N PHE A 698 -25.82 -4.00 22.70
CA PHE A 698 -25.52 -4.70 21.47
C PHE A 698 -24.98 -6.11 21.71
N GLU A 699 -24.02 -6.26 22.62
CA GLU A 699 -23.42 -7.56 22.98
C GLU A 699 -24.48 -8.53 23.53
N ALA A 700 -25.42 -8.02 24.33
CA ALA A 700 -26.53 -8.80 24.87
C ALA A 700 -27.46 -9.38 23.78
N LEU A 701 -27.54 -8.76 22.58
CA LEU A 701 -28.27 -9.34 21.45
C LEU A 701 -27.65 -10.66 21.00
N PHE A 702 -26.34 -10.81 21.21
CA PHE A 702 -25.60 -12.02 20.85
C PHE A 702 -25.64 -13.02 21.98
N GLU A 703 -25.58 -12.62 23.25
CA GLU A 703 -25.50 -13.54 24.39
C GLU A 703 -26.71 -14.49 24.53
N GLY A 704 -27.83 -14.18 23.88
CA GLY A 704 -29.07 -14.95 23.94
C GLY A 704 -29.79 -14.74 25.28
N PRO A 705 -31.09 -15.06 25.38
CA PRO A 705 -31.72 -15.13 26.69
C PRO A 705 -30.98 -16.22 27.47
N ALA A 706 -30.18 -15.83 28.46
CA ALA A 706 -29.56 -16.78 29.38
C ALA A 706 -30.63 -17.79 29.77
N SER A 707 -30.37 -19.08 29.58
CA SER A 707 -31.33 -20.17 29.79
C SER A 707 -31.77 -20.19 31.26
N LYS A 708 -32.70 -19.32 31.63
CA LYS A 708 -33.28 -19.20 32.97
C LYS A 708 -34.37 -20.26 33.22
N SER A 709 -34.51 -21.24 32.33
CA SER A 709 -35.46 -22.34 32.46
C SER A 709 -34.71 -23.66 32.28
N LEU A 710 -34.28 -24.26 33.39
CA LEU A 710 -34.18 -25.70 33.65
C LEU A 710 -33.54 -26.00 35.03
N GLU A 711 -33.69 -25.13 36.03
CA GLU A 711 -33.60 -25.61 37.42
C GLU A 711 -34.97 -26.19 37.80
N PRO A 712 -35.06 -27.49 38.14
CA PRO A 712 -36.31 -28.07 38.61
C PRO A 712 -36.68 -27.37 39.93
N SER A 713 -37.90 -26.83 39.97
CA SER A 713 -38.51 -26.35 41.21
C SER A 713 -38.31 -27.39 42.31
N PRO A 714 -37.77 -27.02 43.49
CA PRO A 714 -37.67 -27.93 44.61
C PRO A 714 -39.10 -28.36 44.95
N ARG A 715 -39.37 -29.66 44.84
CA ARG A 715 -40.67 -30.23 45.21
C ARG A 715 -40.92 -29.96 46.71
N PRO A 716 -42.19 -29.70 47.09
CA PRO A 716 -42.57 -29.43 48.47
C PRO A 716 -42.30 -30.59 49.41
#